data_AF-A0A0D6TP91-F1
#
_entry.id   AF-A0A0D6TP91-F1
#
_cell.length_a   1.000
_cell.length_b   1.000
_cell.length_c   1.000
_cell.angle_alpha   90.00
_cell.angle_beta   90.00
_cell.angle_gamma   90.00
#
_symmetry.space_group_name_H-M   'P 1'
#
loop_
_entity.id
_entity.type
_entity.pdbx_description
1 polymer ?
#
loop_
_entity_poly.entity_id
_entity_poly.type
_entity_poly.pdbx_seq_one_letter_code
_entity_poly.pdbx_strand_id
1 'polypeptide(L)'
;MTTLRNLNDKLTTNLGLIRSKIELENSVNDQSLNILLESPLLDILNLIYNFKLINSNSIDKNFPGIDGIDFENKVMFQISSTFSPEKIKHTINQVLKYKHYEKADELFFLILSPKKRVNNNTKKEILQIIDNRFKFDFDKNIIDLSNLYEYLYNEGDKVKVFEVNKKIESVLFDIDIYSNTTLEYIALSFDDEEIDNAFESSQIISKLGYNVVTTNHLLLKKAKEKKSLFVDNILVLKETSVLDFIKNAIVIVSQNYIKNNLDSKDPDCRIFKYLKENEIHPILLNFTNYSYKIFDKKYKNPRTVSLLNASKIEKLVLDYLKPKQNLKYSFKDIENVLRSLFPTHSFKSFEDNNDSFCLYNFTYDNSVINFLIFSHDYKRNDVLSKFEKLYSKGYSTNLTVLLPKDYNQKTNLRLRFIQEKFSKNKVYFIDEYFYDKCLKNIRKDIENRLLEEVFISPIFRLEEDNETLDDIINWLKNEETTVSFITGGGGDGKTTVCEKIHDEVLQNFDNHLVIFLNTETYIDFIQKRGNVETSKFTLQTIFEISNIQFGGVEVNTLKSNFAFGNITVIIDGIDEIISTLPNFSLLDFIIDLNQLEETLGKGKLIISCRDVYIDELIKSQDSLFQKHNYYKLLKFNKELAEQYFNKNFNNNGKKIADSLKLLNHFFEHFEEDEKEYVYSPFILEVICTIVDNDFDYDLLQYNYDSEILIKNYSNDYLFYKIIGREIAKKEKHGFKLKTDEYVKLLSLLAIEKNGYFQLEDFDFLLKKINAPFMLKNIEESLKDNPFFTTNRDRYLFRFDFYNHVFRINALYSKIIKPDSFVLTDSFLSMISTGLIYNSAIYVGLKNKIDKSELTWDQLIVYFKTMMDEINTLPVKFNLLINKAISNLFIFINELKPIKTNSRTILIELFSDTNYEDNNFYAINNFYLIDIPEVLNLKLDFSDFYFTNSVIDNYNWFLNCHFNSNTFFDSTCKISKVYNEKINFKNCTATSKNFDNYITGLDNTLLKIVELIESGGEELVSYFRRYFRSFQKNNKLVEKTTFNELPILKMGITLQEVNAILLKHSILSEIDKDSIQLNHDKKLKILKFINQNLLFKELNLSIKEIESLQIKNNY
;
A
#
# COMPACT_ATOMS: atom_id res chain seq x y z
N MET A 1 28.46 -6.87 -21.22
CA MET A 1 29.48 -7.35 -22.17
C MET A 1 29.14 -6.86 -23.56
N THR A 2 29.88 -5.89 -24.11
CA THR A 2 29.65 -5.36 -25.47
C THR A 2 30.24 -6.31 -26.51
N THR A 3 29.49 -6.65 -27.56
CA THR A 3 29.96 -7.54 -28.63
C THR A 3 30.93 -6.81 -29.58
N LEU A 4 31.86 -7.53 -30.23
CA LEU A 4 32.78 -6.94 -31.24
C LEU A 4 32.00 -6.26 -32.38
N ARG A 5 30.81 -6.77 -32.71
CA ARG A 5 29.93 -6.16 -33.71
C ARG A 5 29.48 -4.77 -33.32
N ASN A 6 29.01 -4.58 -32.09
CA ASN A 6 28.59 -3.26 -31.60
C ASN A 6 29.77 -2.26 -31.60
N LEU A 7 30.98 -2.72 -31.27
CA LEU A 7 32.19 -1.89 -31.33
C LEU A 7 32.54 -1.44 -32.76
N ASN A 8 32.40 -2.33 -33.74
CA ASN A 8 32.63 -2.03 -35.15
C ASN A 8 31.54 -1.11 -35.74
N ASP A 9 30.28 -1.30 -35.34
CA ASP A 9 29.18 -0.42 -35.73
C ASP A 9 29.40 1.01 -35.19
N LYS A 10 29.85 1.13 -33.93
CA LYS A 10 30.23 2.40 -33.30
C LYS A 10 31.41 3.06 -34.03
N LEU A 11 32.47 2.28 -34.31
CA LEU A 11 33.65 2.76 -35.03
C LEU A 11 33.30 3.30 -36.42
N THR A 12 32.48 2.57 -37.17
CA THR A 12 32.02 2.99 -38.50
C THR A 12 31.25 4.30 -38.43
N THR A 13 30.35 4.43 -37.44
CA THR A 13 29.56 5.64 -37.23
C THR A 13 30.46 6.84 -36.91
N ASN A 14 31.38 6.68 -35.96
CA ASN A 14 32.29 7.72 -35.51
C ASN A 14 33.24 8.20 -36.63
N LEU A 15 33.81 7.28 -37.40
CA LEU A 15 34.63 7.61 -38.57
C LEU A 15 33.82 8.33 -39.66
N GLY A 16 32.56 7.92 -39.87
CA GLY A 16 31.64 8.61 -40.77
C GLY A 16 31.35 10.05 -40.33
N LEU A 17 31.14 10.28 -39.04
CA LEU A 17 30.92 11.62 -38.47
C LEU A 17 32.14 12.54 -38.63
N ILE A 18 33.35 12.05 -38.33
CA ILE A 18 34.60 12.81 -38.57
C ILE A 18 34.66 13.27 -40.02
N ARG A 19 34.47 12.32 -40.94
CA ARG A 19 34.56 12.59 -42.37
C ARG A 19 33.56 13.65 -42.82
N SER A 20 32.30 13.52 -42.41
CA SER A 20 31.27 14.50 -42.77
C SER A 20 31.51 15.88 -42.15
N LYS A 21 31.96 15.97 -40.89
CA LYS A 21 32.31 17.27 -40.27
C LYS A 21 33.43 17.97 -41.02
N ILE A 22 34.51 17.25 -41.34
CA ILE A 22 35.65 17.78 -42.10
C ILE A 22 35.21 18.27 -43.48
N GLU A 23 34.37 17.51 -44.19
CA GLU A 23 33.85 17.92 -45.50
C GLU A 23 33.04 19.23 -45.40
N LEU A 24 32.23 19.39 -44.35
CA LEU A 24 31.43 20.59 -44.11
C LEU A 24 32.28 21.81 -43.70
N GLU A 25 33.20 21.66 -42.74
CA GLU A 25 34.04 22.75 -42.25
C GLU A 25 35.00 23.27 -43.33
N ASN A 26 35.60 22.37 -44.12
CA ASN A 26 36.46 22.79 -45.24
C ASN A 26 35.68 23.54 -46.32
N SER A 27 34.37 23.33 -46.46
CA SER A 27 33.55 24.05 -47.45
C SER A 27 33.46 25.55 -47.17
N VAL A 28 33.70 25.97 -45.91
CA VAL A 28 33.76 27.36 -45.47
C VAL A 28 35.18 27.82 -45.11
N ASN A 29 36.20 27.05 -45.49
CA ASN A 29 37.62 27.25 -45.15
C ASN A 29 37.95 27.22 -43.64
N ASP A 30 37.13 26.57 -42.80
CA ASP A 30 37.48 26.32 -41.40
C ASP A 30 38.41 25.10 -41.31
N GLN A 31 39.57 25.28 -40.68
CA GLN A 31 40.59 24.25 -40.53
C GLN A 31 40.81 23.85 -39.05
N SER A 32 39.97 24.34 -38.14
CA SER A 32 40.12 24.15 -36.69
C SER A 32 40.08 22.67 -36.30
N LEU A 33 39.14 21.89 -36.85
CA LEU A 33 39.05 20.46 -36.59
C LEU A 33 40.23 19.68 -37.16
N ASN A 34 40.81 20.12 -38.30
CA ASN A 34 41.98 19.47 -38.88
C ASN A 34 43.18 19.52 -37.92
N ILE A 35 43.41 20.69 -37.30
CA ILE A 35 44.48 20.90 -36.31
C ILE A 35 44.21 20.07 -35.04
N LEU A 36 42.96 20.05 -34.57
CA LEU A 36 42.56 19.27 -33.38
C LEU A 36 42.74 17.76 -33.58
N LEU A 37 42.55 17.26 -34.80
CA LEU A 37 42.63 15.84 -35.13
C LEU A 37 44.06 15.31 -35.33
N GLU A 38 45.04 16.17 -35.60
CA GLU A 38 46.42 15.74 -35.90
C GLU A 38 47.01 14.83 -34.81
N SER A 39 47.06 15.28 -33.56
CA SER A 39 47.67 14.48 -32.47
C SER A 39 46.88 13.20 -32.15
N PRO A 40 45.54 13.24 -32.01
CA PRO A 40 44.74 12.03 -31.79
C PRO A 40 44.85 11.00 -32.92
N LEU A 41 44.95 11.44 -34.17
CA LEU A 41 45.13 10.53 -35.31
C LEU A 41 46.52 9.88 -35.34
N LEU A 42 47.57 10.59 -34.96
CA LEU A 42 48.90 9.99 -34.80
C LEU A 42 48.89 8.91 -33.71
N ASP A 43 48.21 9.15 -32.60
CA ASP A 43 48.06 8.13 -31.56
C ASP A 43 47.25 6.91 -32.05
N ILE A 44 46.21 7.12 -32.86
CA ILE A 44 45.44 6.04 -33.49
C ILE A 44 46.35 5.23 -34.42
N LEU A 45 47.19 5.89 -35.23
CA LEU A 45 48.16 5.23 -36.10
C LEU A 45 49.19 4.42 -35.28
N ASN A 46 49.63 4.93 -34.13
CA ASN A 46 50.49 4.20 -33.20
C ASN A 46 49.84 2.91 -32.71
N LEU A 47 48.54 2.94 -32.36
CA LEU A 47 47.79 1.77 -31.93
C LEU A 47 47.56 0.74 -33.04
N ILE A 48 47.26 1.21 -34.25
CA ILE A 48 46.94 0.35 -35.41
C ILE A 48 48.19 -0.36 -35.91
N TYR A 49 49.27 0.39 -36.16
CA TYR A 49 50.47 -0.11 -36.82
C TYR A 49 51.62 -0.44 -35.84
N ASN A 50 51.41 -0.30 -34.53
CA ASN A 50 52.46 -0.42 -33.50
C ASN A 50 53.65 0.54 -33.74
N PHE A 51 53.35 1.76 -34.18
CA PHE A 51 54.33 2.83 -34.35
C PHE A 51 54.50 3.67 -33.08
N LYS A 52 55.50 4.55 -33.10
CA LYS A 52 55.86 5.54 -32.08
C LYS A 52 55.99 6.92 -32.72
N LEU A 53 54.99 7.29 -33.52
CA LEU A 53 54.87 8.61 -34.14
C LEU A 53 54.77 9.68 -33.07
N ILE A 54 55.61 10.71 -33.21
CA ILE A 54 55.60 11.92 -32.41
C ILE A 54 55.11 13.05 -33.31
N ASN A 55 54.23 13.92 -32.79
CA ASN A 55 53.75 15.09 -33.52
C ASN A 55 54.94 16.00 -33.87
N SER A 56 55.12 16.29 -35.16
CA SER A 56 56.26 17.04 -35.68
C SER A 56 56.32 18.48 -35.13
N ASN A 57 55.16 19.08 -34.83
CA ASN A 57 55.05 20.42 -34.21
C ASN A 57 55.61 20.47 -32.77
N SER A 58 55.74 19.32 -32.10
CA SER A 58 56.35 19.22 -30.76
C SER A 58 57.89 19.18 -30.80
N ILE A 59 58.47 18.87 -31.96
CA ILE A 59 59.92 18.82 -32.17
C ILE A 59 60.44 20.21 -32.55
N ASP A 60 59.79 20.85 -33.52
CA ASP A 60 60.06 22.23 -33.94
C ASP A 60 58.74 22.88 -34.36
N LYS A 61 58.51 24.13 -33.94
CA LYS A 61 57.21 24.82 -33.99
C LYS A 61 56.62 25.08 -35.40
N ASN A 62 57.25 24.58 -36.46
CA ASN A 62 56.81 24.65 -37.85
C ASN A 62 57.55 23.56 -38.67
N PHE A 63 57.48 22.30 -38.24
CA PHE A 63 58.18 21.22 -38.94
C PHE A 63 57.63 21.07 -40.36
N PRO A 64 58.41 21.37 -41.41
CA PRO A 64 57.84 21.62 -42.72
C PRO A 64 57.49 20.31 -43.44
N GLY A 65 56.21 20.16 -43.78
CA GLY A 65 55.73 19.17 -44.74
C GLY A 65 55.53 17.73 -44.24
N ILE A 66 55.54 17.48 -42.93
CA ILE A 66 55.03 16.23 -42.30
C ILE A 66 54.43 16.56 -40.93
N ASP A 67 53.42 15.81 -40.50
CA ASP A 67 52.72 16.04 -39.22
C ASP A 67 53.17 15.06 -38.11
N GLY A 68 53.70 13.89 -38.49
CA GLY A 68 54.22 12.91 -37.54
C GLY A 68 55.46 12.20 -38.04
N ILE A 69 56.38 11.88 -37.13
CA ILE A 69 57.59 11.11 -37.44
C ILE A 69 57.89 10.08 -36.35
N ASP A 70 58.30 8.89 -36.75
CA ASP A 70 58.78 7.82 -35.89
C ASP A 70 60.23 7.50 -36.27
N PHE A 71 61.15 7.78 -35.34
CA PHE A 71 62.58 7.57 -35.55
C PHE A 71 63.00 6.10 -35.42
N GLU A 72 62.23 5.27 -34.71
CA GLU A 72 62.54 3.86 -34.50
C GLU A 72 62.12 3.03 -35.71
N ASN A 73 60.85 3.17 -36.14
CA ASN A 73 60.34 2.49 -37.32
C ASN A 73 60.73 3.20 -38.63
N LYS A 74 61.33 4.39 -38.53
CA LYS A 74 61.78 5.23 -39.64
C LYS A 74 60.66 5.54 -40.64
N VAL A 75 59.49 5.90 -40.13
CA VAL A 75 58.33 6.29 -40.95
C VAL A 75 57.93 7.73 -40.65
N MET A 76 57.42 8.42 -41.67
CA MET A 76 56.86 9.76 -41.55
C MET A 76 55.45 9.81 -42.12
N PHE A 77 54.58 10.61 -41.50
CA PHE A 77 53.17 10.73 -41.85
C PHE A 77 52.81 12.19 -42.12
N GLN A 78 52.07 12.40 -43.21
CA GLN A 78 51.30 13.62 -43.45
C GLN A 78 49.82 13.29 -43.31
N ILE A 79 49.13 14.02 -42.44
CA ILE A 79 47.68 14.02 -42.31
C ILE A 79 47.15 15.13 -43.21
N SER A 80 46.12 14.84 -43.99
CA SER A 80 45.48 15.83 -44.86
C SER A 80 43.99 15.63 -44.94
N SER A 81 43.25 16.72 -44.77
CA SER A 81 41.79 16.74 -44.88
C SER A 81 41.28 16.55 -46.31
N THR A 82 42.12 16.80 -47.32
CA THR A 82 41.74 16.68 -48.73
C THR A 82 42.77 15.89 -49.54
N PHE A 83 42.30 15.11 -50.49
CA PHE A 83 43.15 14.49 -51.50
C PHE A 83 43.41 15.41 -52.71
N SER A 84 44.66 15.82 -52.96
CA SER A 84 45.06 16.36 -54.27
C SER A 84 46.50 15.94 -54.66
N PRO A 85 46.75 15.60 -55.94
CA PRO A 85 48.11 15.28 -56.41
C PRO A 85 49.11 16.42 -56.21
N GLU A 86 48.65 17.67 -56.26
CA GLU A 86 49.47 18.86 -56.01
C GLU A 86 49.94 18.91 -54.55
N LYS A 87 49.07 18.57 -53.58
CA LYS A 87 49.43 18.47 -52.16
C LYS A 87 50.46 17.38 -51.92
N ILE A 88 50.28 16.21 -52.55
CA ILE A 88 51.26 15.11 -52.47
C ILE A 88 52.62 15.56 -53.01
N LYS A 89 52.65 16.17 -54.21
CA LYS A 89 53.88 16.74 -54.80
C LYS A 89 54.51 17.78 -53.88
N HIS A 90 53.71 18.65 -53.28
CA HIS A 90 54.19 19.70 -52.37
C HIS A 90 54.85 19.10 -51.13
N THR A 91 54.19 18.17 -50.43
CA THR A 91 54.72 17.47 -49.25
C THR A 91 56.03 16.74 -49.59
N ILE A 92 56.09 16.03 -50.72
CA ILE A 92 57.32 15.34 -51.16
C ILE A 92 58.46 16.33 -51.41
N ASN A 93 58.19 17.46 -52.09
CA ASN A 93 59.21 18.50 -52.28
C ASN A 93 59.69 19.10 -50.97
N GLN A 94 58.82 19.25 -49.96
CA GLN A 94 59.20 19.69 -48.61
C GLN A 94 60.12 18.66 -47.94
N VAL A 95 59.75 17.37 -47.97
CA VAL A 95 60.55 16.25 -47.45
C VAL A 95 61.95 16.23 -48.08
N LEU A 96 62.05 16.45 -49.39
CA LEU A 96 63.33 16.53 -50.11
C LEU A 96 64.13 17.78 -49.75
N LYS A 97 63.49 18.95 -49.72
CA LYS A 97 64.11 20.24 -49.42
C LYS A 97 64.72 20.28 -48.02
N TYR A 98 64.01 19.73 -47.03
CA TYR A 98 64.44 19.72 -45.63
C TYR A 98 65.14 18.42 -45.21
N LYS A 99 65.33 17.49 -46.17
CA LYS A 99 66.04 16.22 -45.98
C LYS A 99 65.47 15.34 -44.87
N HIS A 100 64.15 15.32 -44.69
CA HIS A 100 63.51 14.45 -43.69
C HIS A 100 63.76 12.96 -43.97
N TYR A 101 64.08 12.62 -45.22
CA TYR A 101 64.50 11.28 -45.64
C TYR A 101 65.80 10.79 -44.98
N GLU A 102 66.61 11.66 -44.36
CA GLU A 102 67.77 11.25 -43.55
C GLU A 102 67.35 10.68 -42.18
N LYS A 103 66.13 11.00 -41.72
CA LYS A 103 65.57 10.62 -40.42
C LYS A 103 64.53 9.50 -40.51
N ALA A 104 63.83 9.40 -41.65
CA ALA A 104 62.81 8.37 -41.91
C ALA A 104 62.90 7.88 -43.36
N ASP A 105 62.74 6.58 -43.58
CA ASP A 105 62.98 5.92 -44.87
C ASP A 105 61.69 5.78 -45.71
N GLU A 106 60.51 6.04 -45.14
CA GLU A 106 59.21 5.81 -45.79
C GLU A 106 58.17 6.89 -45.41
N LEU A 107 57.43 7.41 -46.41
CA LEU A 107 56.42 8.46 -46.23
C LEU A 107 55.01 7.90 -46.45
N PHE A 108 54.12 8.17 -45.50
CA PHE A 108 52.70 7.85 -45.56
C PHE A 108 51.84 9.13 -45.61
N PHE A 109 50.69 9.03 -46.27
CA PHE A 109 49.62 10.02 -46.23
C PHE A 109 48.38 9.41 -45.60
N LEU A 110 47.86 10.03 -44.55
CA LEU A 110 46.52 9.76 -44.03
C LEU A 110 45.56 10.84 -44.55
N ILE A 111 44.63 10.43 -45.41
CA ILE A 111 43.66 11.30 -46.05
C ILE A 111 42.31 11.14 -45.35
N LEU A 112 41.76 12.24 -44.82
CA LEU A 112 40.50 12.20 -44.06
C LEU A 112 39.26 12.21 -44.98
N SER A 113 39.40 12.79 -46.17
CA SER A 113 38.44 12.65 -47.29
C SER A 113 38.65 11.31 -48.05
N PRO A 114 37.68 10.79 -48.81
CA PRO A 114 37.89 9.58 -49.61
C PRO A 114 39.05 9.77 -50.59
N LYS A 115 40.00 8.83 -50.61
CA LYS A 115 41.13 8.89 -51.54
C LYS A 115 40.64 8.73 -52.98
N LYS A 116 41.19 9.52 -53.90
CA LYS A 116 40.87 9.44 -55.35
C LYS A 116 41.96 8.68 -56.09
N ARG A 117 41.60 8.06 -57.22
CA ARG A 117 42.59 7.40 -58.09
C ARG A 117 43.50 8.44 -58.74
N VAL A 118 44.82 8.26 -58.58
CA VAL A 118 45.84 9.03 -59.31
C VAL A 118 46.09 8.34 -60.65
N ASN A 119 46.12 9.11 -61.74
CA ASN A 119 46.43 8.57 -63.06
C ASN A 119 47.91 8.10 -63.13
N ASN A 120 48.20 7.18 -64.05
CA ASN A 120 49.54 6.57 -64.14
C ASN A 120 50.65 7.57 -64.54
N ASN A 121 50.31 8.65 -65.27
CA ASN A 121 51.29 9.65 -65.68
C ASN A 121 51.76 10.47 -64.48
N THR A 122 50.83 10.94 -63.65
CA THR A 122 51.11 11.68 -62.42
C THR A 122 51.82 10.82 -61.38
N LYS A 123 51.50 9.51 -61.29
CA LYS A 123 52.27 8.56 -60.46
C LYS A 123 53.75 8.52 -60.90
N LYS A 124 54.02 8.40 -62.21
CA LYS A 124 55.40 8.39 -62.75
C LYS A 124 56.15 9.69 -62.47
N GLU A 125 55.51 10.84 -62.69
CA GLU A 125 56.10 12.15 -62.39
C GLU A 125 56.51 12.28 -60.92
N ILE A 126 55.64 11.86 -60.00
CA ILE A 126 55.91 11.94 -58.55
C ILE A 126 57.06 11.00 -58.16
N LEU A 127 57.09 9.78 -58.69
CA LEU A 127 58.18 8.83 -58.44
C LEU A 127 59.52 9.33 -58.99
N GLN A 128 59.53 10.05 -60.12
CA GLN A 128 60.72 10.71 -60.63
C GLN A 128 61.21 11.83 -59.71
N ILE A 129 60.31 12.59 -59.09
CA ILE A 129 60.67 13.64 -58.11
C ILE A 129 61.33 13.03 -56.87
N ILE A 130 60.84 11.87 -56.40
CA ILE A 130 61.38 11.16 -55.23
C ILE A 130 62.81 10.66 -55.50
N ASP A 131 63.13 10.29 -56.74
CA ASP A 131 64.46 9.83 -57.16
C ASP A 131 65.05 8.73 -56.23
N ASN A 132 64.19 7.79 -55.81
CA ASN A 132 64.52 6.70 -54.87
C ASN A 132 65.15 7.17 -53.53
N ARG A 133 64.96 8.42 -53.12
CA ARG A 133 65.50 8.98 -51.85
C ARG A 133 64.83 8.40 -50.61
N PHE A 134 63.57 7.99 -50.72
CA PHE A 134 62.79 7.31 -49.69
C PHE A 134 61.73 6.41 -50.35
N LYS A 135 61.16 5.48 -49.59
CA LYS A 135 60.12 4.55 -50.05
C LYS A 135 58.77 5.26 -50.13
N PHE A 136 58.11 5.11 -51.28
CA PHE A 136 56.76 5.60 -51.49
C PHE A 136 56.04 4.77 -52.56
N ASP A 137 55.00 4.06 -52.15
CA ASP A 137 54.09 3.25 -52.94
C ASP A 137 52.68 3.86 -52.87
N PHE A 138 52.12 4.22 -54.02
CA PHE A 138 50.81 4.89 -54.09
C PHE A 138 49.66 4.06 -53.52
N ASP A 139 49.76 2.74 -53.57
CA ASP A 139 48.66 1.85 -53.19
C ASP A 139 48.77 1.48 -51.70
N LYS A 140 49.99 1.45 -51.14
CA LYS A 140 50.24 1.18 -49.71
C LYS A 140 50.33 2.42 -48.83
N ASN A 141 51.00 3.46 -49.30
CA ASN A 141 51.34 4.63 -48.47
C ASN A 141 50.29 5.74 -48.50
N ILE A 142 49.21 5.59 -49.28
CA ILE A 142 48.06 6.51 -49.25
C ILE A 142 46.87 5.79 -48.60
N ILE A 143 46.61 6.15 -47.35
CA ILE A 143 45.64 5.52 -46.46
C ILE A 143 44.49 6.51 -46.24
N ASP A 144 43.25 6.02 -46.21
CA ASP A 144 42.09 6.82 -45.76
C ASP A 144 41.39 6.18 -44.56
N LEU A 145 40.35 6.83 -44.03
CA LEU A 145 39.59 6.33 -42.87
C LEU A 145 38.95 4.95 -43.13
N SER A 146 38.67 4.61 -44.40
CA SER A 146 38.11 3.31 -44.78
C SER A 146 39.16 2.21 -44.65
N ASN A 147 40.43 2.51 -44.99
CA ASN A 147 41.54 1.58 -44.79
C ASN A 147 41.85 1.35 -43.30
N LEU A 148 41.71 2.38 -42.46
CA LEU A 148 41.84 2.21 -41.01
C LEU A 148 40.74 1.30 -40.45
N TYR A 149 39.50 1.50 -40.87
CA TYR A 149 38.38 0.62 -40.49
C TYR A 149 38.60 -0.82 -40.97
N GLU A 150 39.00 -1.02 -42.23
CA GLU A 150 39.26 -2.34 -42.80
C GLU A 150 40.35 -3.08 -42.03
N TYR A 151 41.43 -2.40 -41.66
CA TYR A 151 42.51 -2.98 -40.87
C TYR A 151 42.00 -3.44 -39.49
N LEU A 152 41.34 -2.55 -38.75
CA LEU A 152 40.81 -2.83 -37.41
C LEU A 152 39.74 -3.94 -37.42
N TYR A 153 38.86 -3.93 -38.44
CA TYR A 153 37.83 -4.94 -38.61
C TYR A 153 38.44 -6.34 -38.88
N ASN A 154 39.46 -6.41 -39.75
CA ASN A 154 40.13 -7.65 -40.10
C ASN A 154 41.03 -8.19 -38.97
N GLU A 155 41.66 -7.31 -38.19
CA GLU A 155 42.48 -7.70 -37.03
C GLU A 155 41.62 -8.31 -35.92
N GLY A 156 40.40 -7.79 -35.72
CA GLY A 156 39.44 -8.34 -34.75
C GLY A 156 39.82 -8.11 -33.28
N ASP A 157 40.83 -7.29 -33.00
CA ASP A 157 41.27 -6.95 -31.64
C ASP A 157 40.28 -5.96 -30.99
N LYS A 158 39.46 -6.49 -30.10
CA LYS A 158 38.46 -5.74 -29.32
C LYS A 158 39.07 -4.58 -28.53
N VAL A 159 40.28 -4.74 -28.00
CA VAL A 159 40.94 -3.73 -27.15
C VAL A 159 41.42 -2.58 -28.03
N LYS A 160 42.04 -2.86 -29.18
CA LYS A 160 42.44 -1.82 -30.14
C LYS A 160 41.24 -1.04 -30.68
N VAL A 161 40.17 -1.74 -31.10
CA VAL A 161 38.94 -1.09 -31.59
C VAL A 161 38.31 -0.20 -30.52
N PHE A 162 38.40 -0.61 -29.26
CA PHE A 162 37.93 0.19 -28.12
C PHE A 162 38.76 1.47 -27.92
N GLU A 163 40.09 1.36 -27.83
CA GLU A 163 40.98 2.51 -27.62
C GLU A 163 40.89 3.53 -28.78
N VAL A 164 40.74 3.05 -30.01
CA VAL A 164 40.54 3.91 -31.18
C VAL A 164 39.21 4.67 -31.09
N ASN A 165 38.10 3.99 -30.75
CA ASN A 165 36.83 4.67 -30.51
C ASN A 165 36.93 5.73 -29.42
N LYS A 166 37.59 5.43 -28.31
CA LYS A 166 37.80 6.37 -27.18
C LYS A 166 38.51 7.64 -27.64
N LYS A 167 39.60 7.51 -28.40
CA LYS A 167 40.35 8.66 -28.95
C LYS A 167 39.50 9.49 -29.91
N ILE A 168 38.72 8.85 -30.78
CA ILE A 168 37.82 9.55 -31.71
C ILE A 168 36.73 10.33 -30.96
N GLU A 169 36.09 9.71 -29.97
CA GLU A 169 34.99 10.30 -29.19
C GLU A 169 35.45 11.51 -28.38
N SER A 170 36.68 11.49 -27.85
CA SER A 170 37.25 12.63 -27.12
C SER A 170 37.31 13.90 -27.97
N VAL A 171 37.57 13.76 -29.28
CA VAL A 171 37.64 14.90 -30.21
C VAL A 171 36.25 15.27 -30.74
N LEU A 172 35.41 14.28 -31.05
CA LEU A 172 34.08 14.53 -31.62
C LEU A 172 33.13 15.22 -30.65
N PHE A 173 33.25 14.95 -29.35
CA PHE A 173 32.27 15.32 -28.33
C PHE A 173 32.80 16.27 -27.24
N ASP A 174 34.10 16.59 -27.22
CA ASP A 174 34.74 17.47 -26.21
C ASP A 174 34.44 17.00 -24.77
N ILE A 175 34.64 15.70 -24.54
CA ILE A 175 34.43 15.02 -23.25
C ILE A 175 35.80 14.76 -22.62
N ASP A 176 36.02 15.19 -21.37
CA ASP A 176 37.17 14.75 -20.57
C ASP A 176 36.94 13.29 -20.15
N ILE A 177 37.39 12.34 -20.97
CA ILE A 177 37.12 10.91 -20.76
C ILE A 177 38.06 10.35 -19.68
N TYR A 178 37.56 10.24 -18.44
CA TYR A 178 38.15 9.37 -17.42
C TYR A 178 37.63 7.92 -17.49
N SER A 179 36.61 7.65 -18.30
CA SER A 179 35.92 6.35 -18.32
C SER A 179 36.56 5.35 -19.30
N ASN A 180 36.69 4.09 -18.87
CA ASN A 180 37.14 2.95 -19.68
C ASN A 180 35.96 2.15 -20.25
N THR A 181 34.81 2.78 -20.53
CA THR A 181 33.55 2.07 -20.79
C THR A 181 33.00 2.25 -22.21
N THR A 182 32.52 1.15 -22.81
CA THR A 182 31.84 1.05 -24.12
C THR A 182 30.34 1.34 -24.07
N LEU A 183 29.84 1.79 -22.91
CA LEU A 183 28.41 1.80 -22.59
C LEU A 183 27.69 2.99 -23.25
N GLU A 184 26.41 2.82 -23.56
CA GLU A 184 25.56 3.90 -24.05
C GLU A 184 25.33 4.96 -22.96
N TYR A 185 25.00 6.18 -23.38
CA TYR A 185 24.83 7.34 -22.49
C TYR A 185 23.36 7.58 -22.15
N ILE A 186 23.07 7.79 -20.86
CA ILE A 186 21.79 8.30 -20.36
C ILE A 186 22.05 9.65 -19.69
N ALA A 187 21.38 10.69 -20.17
CA ALA A 187 21.47 12.01 -19.56
C ALA A 187 20.65 12.04 -18.27
N LEU A 188 21.22 12.55 -17.18
CA LEU A 188 20.57 12.73 -15.88
C LEU A 188 20.53 14.21 -15.53
N SER A 189 19.31 14.75 -15.45
CA SER A 189 19.04 16.16 -15.17
C SER A 189 18.23 16.31 -13.89
N PHE A 190 18.63 17.21 -12.99
CA PHE A 190 18.03 17.38 -11.66
C PHE A 190 18.49 18.72 -11.06
N ASP A 191 17.75 19.21 -10.05
CA ASP A 191 18.12 20.37 -9.24
C ASP A 191 19.00 19.98 -8.04
N ASP A 192 19.80 20.90 -7.52
CA ASP A 192 20.76 20.65 -6.43
C ASP A 192 20.12 20.04 -5.17
N GLU A 193 18.85 20.31 -4.90
CA GLU A 193 18.11 19.73 -3.77
C GLU A 193 17.88 18.21 -3.89
N GLU A 194 17.89 17.67 -5.10
CA GLU A 194 17.67 16.26 -5.41
C GLU A 194 18.98 15.45 -5.52
N ILE A 195 20.10 16.00 -5.02
CA ILE A 195 21.43 15.41 -5.20
C ILE A 195 21.59 14.00 -4.59
N ASP A 196 20.89 13.67 -3.49
CA ASP A 196 20.86 12.31 -2.93
C ASP A 196 20.17 11.33 -3.88
N ASN A 197 18.99 11.69 -4.37
CA ASN A 197 18.20 10.87 -5.29
C ASN A 197 18.89 10.72 -6.65
N ALA A 198 19.56 11.77 -7.13
CA ALA A 198 20.38 11.73 -8.33
C ALA A 198 21.59 10.81 -8.19
N PHE A 199 22.26 10.83 -7.03
CA PHE A 199 23.35 9.93 -6.75
C PHE A 199 22.90 8.46 -6.82
N GLU A 200 21.85 8.08 -6.11
CA GLU A 200 21.35 6.69 -6.11
C GLU A 200 20.87 6.25 -7.50
N SER A 201 20.11 7.10 -8.19
CA SER A 201 19.68 6.86 -9.58
C SER A 201 20.88 6.62 -10.51
N SER A 202 21.96 7.41 -10.35
CA SER A 202 23.17 7.24 -11.15
C SER A 202 23.87 5.90 -10.91
N GLN A 203 23.78 5.36 -9.68
CA GLN A 203 24.34 4.05 -9.35
C GLN A 203 23.55 2.92 -10.00
N ILE A 204 22.21 3.01 -9.96
CA ILE A 204 21.32 2.02 -10.59
C ILE A 204 21.55 1.99 -12.11
N ILE A 205 21.57 3.17 -12.75
CA ILE A 205 21.85 3.30 -14.19
C ILE A 205 23.22 2.70 -14.55
N SER A 206 24.24 2.99 -13.74
CA SER A 206 25.59 2.48 -13.95
C SER A 206 25.68 0.96 -13.78
N LYS A 207 24.96 0.41 -12.80
CA LYS A 207 24.85 -1.04 -12.55
C LYS A 207 24.18 -1.77 -13.73
N LEU A 208 23.20 -1.13 -14.37
CA LEU A 208 22.56 -1.63 -15.60
C LEU A 208 23.49 -1.61 -16.83
N GLY A 209 24.69 -1.03 -16.72
CA GLY A 209 25.65 -0.95 -17.80
C GLY A 209 25.42 0.25 -18.73
N TYR A 210 25.09 1.42 -18.17
CA TYR A 210 25.02 2.68 -18.91
C TYR A 210 25.91 3.76 -18.27
N ASN A 211 26.40 4.68 -19.10
CA ASN A 211 27.12 5.86 -18.63
C ASN A 211 26.12 6.98 -18.30
N VAL A 212 26.31 7.66 -17.18
CA VAL A 212 25.46 8.76 -16.72
C VAL A 212 26.11 10.08 -17.12
N VAL A 213 25.37 10.92 -17.84
CA VAL A 213 25.87 12.22 -18.29
C VAL A 213 25.05 13.33 -17.65
N THR A 214 25.70 14.33 -17.04
CA THR A 214 25.01 15.43 -16.37
C THR A 214 25.73 16.76 -16.58
N THR A 215 25.05 17.88 -16.37
CA THR A 215 25.69 19.22 -16.27
C THR A 215 26.02 19.58 -14.83
N ASN A 216 25.52 18.82 -13.84
CA ASN A 216 25.69 19.14 -12.44
C ASN A 216 26.98 18.52 -11.85
N HIS A 217 27.94 19.37 -11.49
CA HIS A 217 29.24 18.95 -10.96
C HIS A 217 29.16 18.35 -9.54
N LEU A 218 28.09 18.60 -8.78
CA LEU A 218 27.92 18.07 -7.43
C LEU A 218 27.77 16.54 -7.43
N LEU A 219 27.22 15.95 -8.50
CA LEU A 219 27.04 14.50 -8.60
C LEU A 219 28.37 13.75 -8.56
N LEU A 220 29.33 14.21 -9.37
CA LEU A 220 30.66 13.62 -9.42
C LEU A 220 31.42 13.79 -8.09
N LYS A 221 31.26 14.96 -7.45
CA LYS A 221 31.84 15.23 -6.13
C LYS A 221 31.30 14.25 -5.08
N LYS A 222 29.97 14.09 -5.02
CA LYS A 222 29.30 13.17 -4.10
C LYS A 222 29.68 11.72 -4.33
N ALA A 223 29.79 11.28 -5.58
CA ALA A 223 30.21 9.92 -5.91
C ALA A 223 31.64 9.62 -5.44
N LYS A 224 32.56 10.59 -5.54
CA LYS A 224 33.92 10.49 -5.01
C LYS A 224 33.93 10.44 -3.48
N GLU A 225 33.14 11.29 -2.81
CA GLU A 225 33.02 11.32 -1.35
C GLU A 225 32.49 9.98 -0.79
N LYS A 226 31.49 9.39 -1.46
CA LYS A 226 30.89 8.10 -1.09
C LYS A 226 31.71 6.88 -1.53
N LYS A 227 32.86 7.06 -2.20
CA LYS A 227 33.71 5.98 -2.74
C LYS A 227 32.93 4.98 -3.61
N SER A 228 32.07 5.47 -4.50
CA SER A 228 31.29 4.63 -5.40
C SER A 228 32.20 3.81 -6.34
N LEU A 229 31.80 2.58 -6.64
CA LEU A 229 32.46 1.71 -7.63
C LEU A 229 32.21 2.16 -9.08
N PHE A 230 31.23 3.06 -9.30
CA PHE A 230 30.78 3.52 -10.61
C PHE A 230 31.10 5.00 -10.87
N VAL A 231 32.04 5.59 -10.11
CA VAL A 231 32.46 7.00 -10.30
C VAL A 231 32.89 7.26 -11.75
N ASP A 232 33.60 6.31 -12.35
CA ASP A 232 34.10 6.43 -13.72
C ASP A 232 32.97 6.39 -14.77
N ASN A 233 31.75 5.98 -14.40
CA ASN A 233 30.60 5.97 -15.30
C ASN A 233 29.83 7.31 -15.29
N ILE A 234 30.22 8.27 -14.45
CA ILE A 234 29.57 9.59 -14.34
C ILE A 234 30.41 10.64 -15.07
N LEU A 235 29.82 11.28 -16.08
CA LEU A 235 30.44 12.28 -16.92
C LEU A 235 29.75 13.63 -16.75
N VAL A 236 30.54 14.67 -16.46
CA VAL A 236 30.04 16.05 -16.33
C VAL A 236 30.36 16.82 -17.61
N LEU A 237 29.33 17.35 -18.27
CA LEU A 237 29.45 18.11 -19.51
C LEU A 237 29.92 19.54 -19.25
N LYS A 238 30.83 20.03 -20.11
CA LYS A 238 31.22 21.45 -20.13
C LYS A 238 30.13 22.27 -20.81
N GLU A 239 30.10 23.59 -20.57
CA GLU A 239 29.13 24.49 -21.22
C GLU A 239 29.25 24.49 -22.77
N THR A 240 30.39 24.10 -23.32
CA THR A 240 30.66 24.05 -24.76
C THR A 240 30.36 22.70 -25.42
N SER A 241 30.17 21.62 -24.65
CA SER A 241 30.07 20.25 -25.21
C SER A 241 28.86 20.05 -26.12
N VAL A 242 28.99 19.36 -27.24
CA VAL A 242 27.87 19.07 -28.17
C VAL A 242 26.96 17.98 -27.59
N LEU A 243 25.63 18.14 -27.66
CA LEU A 243 24.65 17.25 -27.00
C LEU A 243 24.02 16.19 -27.93
N ASP A 244 24.41 16.15 -29.21
CA ASP A 244 23.79 15.32 -30.26
C ASP A 244 23.82 13.80 -30.03
N PHE A 245 24.65 13.34 -29.09
CA PHE A 245 24.73 11.93 -28.71
C PHE A 245 23.67 11.51 -27.67
N ILE A 246 23.00 12.47 -27.02
CA ILE A 246 21.98 12.19 -26.00
C ILE A 246 20.70 11.72 -26.70
N LYS A 247 20.41 10.42 -26.56
CA LYS A 247 19.18 9.79 -27.08
C LYS A 247 18.15 9.51 -25.98
N ASN A 248 18.64 9.25 -24.78
CA ASN A 248 17.86 8.80 -23.63
C ASN A 248 18.15 9.73 -22.45
N ALA A 249 17.12 10.13 -21.72
CA ALA A 249 17.28 11.04 -20.59
C ALA A 249 16.32 10.72 -19.45
N ILE A 250 16.79 10.98 -18.24
CA ILE A 250 16.06 10.88 -16.99
C ILE A 250 16.13 12.24 -16.32
N VAL A 251 14.98 12.73 -15.88
CA VAL A 251 14.85 14.00 -15.16
C VAL A 251 14.30 13.68 -13.78
N ILE A 252 15.01 14.09 -12.72
CA ILE A 252 14.47 14.04 -11.37
C ILE A 252 13.79 15.37 -11.10
N VAL A 253 12.49 15.31 -10.83
CA VAL A 253 11.66 16.50 -10.69
C VAL A 253 11.59 16.94 -9.23
N SER A 254 11.71 18.25 -9.06
CA SER A 254 11.41 18.95 -7.82
C SER A 254 10.54 20.17 -8.12
N GLN A 255 10.01 20.83 -7.10
CA GLN A 255 9.15 21.99 -7.30
C GLN A 255 9.89 23.15 -7.98
N ASN A 256 11.18 23.34 -7.68
CA ASN A 256 12.02 24.33 -8.35
C ASN A 256 12.29 23.92 -9.81
N TYR A 257 12.62 22.65 -10.04
CA TYR A 257 12.97 22.16 -11.37
C TYR A 257 11.79 22.32 -12.32
N ILE A 258 10.57 22.04 -11.85
CA ILE A 258 9.34 22.19 -12.64
C ILE A 258 9.16 23.64 -13.10
N LYS A 259 9.27 24.58 -12.17
CA LYS A 259 9.07 26.01 -12.44
C LYS A 259 10.11 26.56 -13.42
N ASN A 260 11.38 26.17 -13.24
CA ASN A 260 12.50 26.74 -13.97
C ASN A 260 12.74 26.05 -15.33
N ASN A 261 12.32 24.79 -15.49
CA ASN A 261 12.62 23.99 -16.68
C ASN A 261 11.37 23.48 -17.41
N LEU A 262 10.54 22.68 -16.73
CA LEU A 262 9.40 21.98 -17.37
C LEU A 262 8.35 22.96 -17.87
N ASP A 263 7.87 23.85 -16.97
CA ASP A 263 6.83 24.83 -17.26
C ASP A 263 7.39 26.16 -17.82
N SER A 264 8.72 26.29 -17.87
CA SER A 264 9.37 27.45 -18.47
C SER A 264 9.35 27.40 -20.00
N LYS A 265 9.19 28.57 -20.62
CA LYS A 265 9.37 28.72 -22.08
C LYS A 265 10.84 28.61 -22.48
N ASP A 266 11.76 28.99 -21.59
CA ASP A 266 13.21 28.91 -21.77
C ASP A 266 13.82 28.17 -20.58
N PRO A 267 14.09 26.85 -20.70
CA PRO A 267 14.61 26.06 -19.59
C PRO A 267 16.04 26.44 -19.20
N ASP A 268 16.30 26.56 -17.89
CA ASP A 268 17.64 26.86 -17.35
C ASP A 268 18.64 25.72 -17.58
N CYS A 269 18.19 24.47 -17.45
CA CYS A 269 19.01 23.29 -17.63
C CYS A 269 19.28 23.04 -19.12
N ARG A 270 20.56 23.12 -19.48
CA ARG A 270 21.06 22.89 -20.84
C ARG A 270 20.65 21.55 -21.44
N ILE A 271 20.71 20.46 -20.64
CA ILE A 271 20.27 19.13 -21.08
C ILE A 271 18.78 19.18 -21.42
N PHE A 272 17.95 19.70 -20.52
CA PHE A 272 16.50 19.71 -20.73
C PHE A 272 16.07 20.63 -21.89
N LYS A 273 16.74 21.77 -22.06
CA LYS A 273 16.57 22.64 -23.21
C LYS A 273 16.81 21.90 -24.53
N TYR A 274 17.92 21.15 -24.62
CA TYR A 274 18.21 20.31 -25.78
C TYR A 274 17.14 19.23 -26.03
N LEU A 275 16.66 18.56 -24.97
CA LEU A 275 15.59 17.56 -25.08
C LEU A 275 14.30 18.17 -25.65
N LYS A 276 13.93 19.37 -25.18
CA LYS A 276 12.73 20.10 -25.62
C LYS A 276 12.83 20.52 -27.10
N GLU A 277 13.98 21.03 -27.52
CA GLU A 277 14.25 21.44 -28.91
C GLU A 277 14.24 20.27 -29.90
N ASN A 278 14.66 19.08 -29.43
CA ASN A 278 14.81 17.89 -30.28
C ASN A 278 13.63 16.91 -30.22
N GLU A 279 12.57 17.23 -29.47
CA GLU A 279 11.41 16.36 -29.21
C GLU A 279 11.79 15.01 -28.59
N ILE A 280 12.78 15.00 -27.68
CA ILE A 280 13.18 13.82 -26.91
C ILE A 280 12.41 13.84 -25.58
N HIS A 281 11.65 12.78 -25.31
CA HIS A 281 10.85 12.67 -24.10
C HIS A 281 11.61 11.92 -23.00
N PRO A 282 12.03 12.59 -21.91
CA PRO A 282 12.72 11.94 -20.80
C PRO A 282 11.76 11.14 -19.91
N ILE A 283 12.29 10.18 -19.15
CA ILE A 283 11.59 9.67 -17.96
C ILE A 283 11.65 10.74 -16.88
N LEU A 284 10.51 11.11 -16.31
CA LEU A 284 10.45 11.99 -15.15
C LEU A 284 10.32 11.13 -13.90
N LEU A 285 11.19 11.34 -12.90
CA LEU A 285 11.18 10.64 -11.61
C LEU A 285 10.88 11.63 -10.49
N ASN A 286 9.88 11.32 -9.67
CA ASN A 286 9.54 12.06 -8.46
C ASN A 286 9.85 11.19 -7.24
N PHE A 287 10.67 11.68 -6.31
CA PHE A 287 11.01 10.96 -5.08
C PHE A 287 10.12 11.32 -3.89
N THR A 288 9.10 12.17 -4.12
CA THR A 288 8.13 12.59 -3.11
C THR A 288 6.77 11.95 -3.37
N ASN A 289 6.01 11.68 -2.30
CA ASN A 289 4.65 11.14 -2.38
C ASN A 289 3.60 12.18 -2.81
N TYR A 290 4.00 13.44 -3.01
CA TYR A 290 3.10 14.53 -3.40
C TYR A 290 3.13 14.73 -4.90
N SER A 291 1.95 14.89 -5.51
CA SER A 291 1.84 15.20 -6.93
C SER A 291 2.13 16.68 -7.17
N TYR A 292 3.21 16.97 -7.89
CA TYR A 292 3.48 18.32 -8.35
C TYR A 292 2.55 18.67 -9.52
N LYS A 293 1.98 19.88 -9.50
CA LYS A 293 1.25 20.40 -10.67
C LYS A 293 2.25 20.82 -11.74
N ILE A 294 2.20 20.13 -12.88
CA ILE A 294 2.94 20.48 -14.10
C ILE A 294 1.93 21.02 -15.12
N PHE A 295 2.16 22.22 -15.64
CA PHE A 295 1.27 22.87 -16.61
C PHE A 295 1.49 22.37 -18.04
N ASP A 296 2.74 22.07 -18.42
CA ASP A 296 3.05 21.54 -19.75
C ASP A 296 2.51 20.10 -19.89
N LYS A 297 1.48 19.95 -20.74
CA LYS A 297 0.81 18.67 -21.01
C LYS A 297 1.76 17.57 -21.47
N LYS A 298 2.88 17.91 -22.12
CA LYS A 298 3.85 16.92 -22.64
C LYS A 298 4.65 16.22 -21.55
N TYR A 299 4.74 16.84 -20.38
CA TYR A 299 5.55 16.37 -19.25
C TYR A 299 4.72 16.13 -17.99
N LYS A 300 3.41 15.95 -18.14
CA LYS A 300 2.53 15.56 -17.04
C LYS A 300 2.86 14.15 -16.55
N ASN A 301 2.73 13.95 -15.23
CA ASN A 301 2.77 12.65 -14.53
C ASN A 301 4.19 12.07 -14.34
N PRO A 302 5.03 12.69 -13.50
CA PRO A 302 6.31 12.11 -13.13
C PRO A 302 6.11 10.80 -12.36
N ARG A 303 6.99 9.82 -12.59
CA ARG A 303 6.90 8.49 -11.99
C ARG A 303 7.37 8.55 -10.55
N THR A 304 6.50 8.20 -9.62
CA THR A 304 6.81 8.23 -8.20
C THR A 304 7.68 7.02 -7.87
N VAL A 305 8.87 7.28 -7.35
CA VAL A 305 9.88 6.29 -6.97
C VAL A 305 10.37 6.57 -5.55
N SER A 306 10.88 5.54 -4.88
CA SER A 306 11.51 5.72 -3.57
C SER A 306 12.87 5.02 -3.55
N LEU A 307 13.76 5.50 -2.67
CA LEU A 307 15.06 4.87 -2.47
C LEU A 307 14.97 3.45 -1.89
N LEU A 308 13.85 3.10 -1.23
CA LEU A 308 13.60 1.74 -0.72
C LEU A 308 13.28 0.76 -1.87
N ASN A 309 12.81 1.26 -3.01
CA ASN A 309 12.33 0.46 -4.13
C ASN A 309 13.23 0.65 -5.36
N ALA A 310 14.53 0.44 -5.19
CA ALA A 310 15.52 0.58 -6.27
C ALA A 310 15.22 -0.31 -7.50
N SER A 311 14.56 -1.46 -7.28
CA SER A 311 14.03 -2.36 -8.32
C SER A 311 13.06 -1.65 -9.26
N LYS A 312 12.22 -0.75 -8.76
CA LYS A 312 11.28 0.04 -9.57
C LYS A 312 12.04 0.92 -10.54
N ILE A 313 13.04 1.68 -10.06
CA ILE A 313 13.89 2.52 -10.95
C ILE A 313 14.57 1.66 -12.01
N GLU A 314 15.09 0.50 -11.63
CA GLU A 314 15.70 -0.46 -12.57
C GLU A 314 14.73 -0.87 -13.68
N LYS A 315 13.51 -1.29 -13.31
CA LYS A 315 12.43 -1.67 -14.23
C LYS A 315 12.05 -0.51 -15.16
N LEU A 316 11.82 0.69 -14.61
CA LEU A 316 11.47 1.88 -15.41
C LEU A 316 12.54 2.25 -16.44
N VAL A 317 13.81 2.14 -16.08
CA VAL A 317 14.93 2.38 -17.00
C VAL A 317 14.97 1.32 -18.09
N LEU A 318 14.86 0.03 -17.73
CA LEU A 318 14.85 -1.06 -18.70
C LEU A 318 13.67 -0.93 -19.68
N ASP A 319 12.48 -0.61 -19.19
CA ASP A 319 11.28 -0.46 -20.02
C ASP A 319 11.37 0.72 -20.98
N TYR A 320 11.97 1.83 -20.53
CA TYR A 320 12.22 2.99 -21.39
C TYR A 320 13.23 2.69 -22.51
N LEU A 321 14.18 1.79 -22.25
CA LEU A 321 15.23 1.41 -23.22
C LEU A 321 14.79 0.26 -24.14
N LYS A 322 13.70 -0.45 -23.84
CA LYS A 322 13.15 -1.47 -24.73
C LYS A 322 12.67 -0.83 -26.04
N PRO A 323 12.97 -1.41 -27.22
CA PRO A 323 12.41 -0.94 -28.47
C PRO A 323 10.89 -1.07 -28.42
N LYS A 324 10.17 0.03 -28.71
CA LYS A 324 8.70 0.03 -28.76
C LYS A 324 8.24 -0.88 -29.90
N GLN A 325 7.19 -1.66 -29.69
CA GLN A 325 6.71 -2.55 -30.75
C GLN A 325 5.93 -1.75 -31.81
N ASN A 326 6.18 -2.05 -33.09
CA ASN A 326 5.36 -1.49 -34.17
C ASN A 326 3.93 -2.03 -34.04
N LEU A 327 2.95 -1.18 -34.38
CA LEU A 327 1.56 -1.58 -34.40
C LEU A 327 1.37 -2.72 -35.42
N LYS A 328 1.07 -3.93 -34.94
CA LYS A 328 0.73 -5.08 -35.80
C LYS A 328 -0.76 -5.04 -36.10
N TYR A 329 -1.10 -5.11 -37.38
CA TYR A 329 -2.48 -5.17 -37.87
C TYR A 329 -2.53 -6.08 -39.09
N SER A 330 -3.67 -6.72 -39.31
CA SER A 330 -3.95 -7.38 -40.57
C SER A 330 -4.62 -6.41 -41.53
N PHE A 331 -4.32 -6.58 -42.82
CA PHE A 331 -5.04 -5.85 -43.86
C PHE A 331 -6.55 -6.14 -43.82
N LYS A 332 -6.92 -7.37 -43.44
CA LYS A 332 -8.32 -7.81 -43.31
C LYS A 332 -9.10 -7.05 -42.24
N ASP A 333 -8.47 -6.71 -41.11
CA ASP A 333 -9.12 -5.90 -40.07
C ASP A 333 -9.41 -4.49 -40.59
N ILE A 334 -8.45 -3.91 -41.32
CA ILE A 334 -8.62 -2.62 -41.99
C ILE A 334 -9.71 -2.67 -43.06
N GLU A 335 -9.75 -3.74 -43.85
CA GLU A 335 -10.81 -3.97 -44.84
C GLU A 335 -12.20 -3.98 -44.18
N ASN A 336 -12.36 -4.72 -43.09
CA ASN A 336 -13.64 -4.83 -42.38
C ASN A 336 -14.14 -3.45 -41.93
N VAL A 337 -13.26 -2.62 -41.34
CA VAL A 337 -13.62 -1.25 -40.92
C VAL A 337 -14.00 -0.37 -42.12
N LEU A 338 -13.23 -0.41 -43.20
CA LEU A 338 -13.51 0.40 -44.39
C LEU A 338 -14.80 -0.01 -45.08
N ARG A 339 -15.12 -1.31 -45.13
CA ARG A 339 -16.41 -1.81 -45.65
C ARG A 339 -17.59 -1.32 -44.81
N SER A 340 -17.43 -1.28 -43.49
CA SER A 340 -18.43 -0.74 -42.57
C SER A 340 -18.67 0.76 -42.80
N LEU A 341 -17.62 1.53 -43.12
CA LEU A 341 -17.72 2.96 -43.46
C LEU A 341 -18.35 3.23 -44.83
N PHE A 342 -18.20 2.31 -45.79
CA PHE A 342 -18.68 2.45 -47.17
C PHE A 342 -19.57 1.28 -47.60
N PRO A 343 -20.69 0.99 -46.91
CA PRO A 343 -21.47 -0.24 -47.10
C PRO A 343 -22.17 -0.32 -48.46
N THR A 344 -22.42 0.82 -49.09
CA THR A 344 -23.09 0.92 -50.40
C THR A 344 -22.14 0.82 -51.60
N HIS A 345 -20.82 0.79 -51.38
CA HIS A 345 -19.82 0.83 -52.45
C HIS A 345 -19.37 -0.59 -52.83
N SER A 346 -19.10 -0.83 -54.11
CA SER A 346 -18.46 -2.08 -54.54
C SER A 346 -16.97 -2.05 -54.24
N PHE A 347 -16.42 -3.16 -53.73
CA PHE A 347 -15.05 -3.26 -53.21
C PHE A 347 -14.16 -4.15 -54.08
N LYS A 348 -12.93 -3.70 -54.31
CA LYS A 348 -11.83 -4.52 -54.86
C LYS A 348 -10.55 -4.31 -54.04
N SER A 349 -9.85 -5.40 -53.75
CA SER A 349 -8.53 -5.38 -53.14
C SER A 349 -7.45 -5.79 -54.13
N PHE A 350 -6.28 -5.18 -53.99
CA PHE A 350 -5.06 -5.53 -54.72
C PHE A 350 -3.93 -5.64 -53.70
N GLU A 351 -3.54 -6.87 -53.39
CA GLU A 351 -2.45 -7.18 -52.47
C GLU A 351 -1.13 -7.28 -53.24
N ASP A 352 -0.05 -6.78 -52.66
CA ASP A 352 1.30 -7.03 -53.16
C ASP A 352 1.74 -8.44 -52.75
N ASN A 353 2.42 -9.17 -53.66
CA ASN A 353 2.89 -10.53 -53.41
C ASN A 353 3.88 -10.67 -52.24
N ASN A 354 4.42 -9.55 -51.73
CA ASN A 354 5.35 -9.52 -50.59
C ASN A 354 4.71 -8.89 -49.34
N ASP A 355 3.38 -8.71 -49.31
CA ASP A 355 2.63 -8.10 -48.20
C ASP A 355 3.18 -6.73 -47.74
N SER A 356 3.80 -5.98 -48.65
CA SER A 356 4.42 -4.69 -48.30
C SER A 356 3.42 -3.52 -48.23
N PHE A 357 2.33 -3.62 -49.00
CA PHE A 357 1.19 -2.72 -48.98
C PHE A 357 -0.04 -3.41 -49.56
N CYS A 358 -1.22 -2.87 -49.30
CA CYS A 358 -2.47 -3.26 -49.93
C CYS A 358 -3.20 -2.03 -50.49
N LEU A 359 -3.84 -2.18 -51.64
CA LEU A 359 -4.64 -1.14 -52.27
C LEU A 359 -6.11 -1.55 -52.28
N TYR A 360 -6.97 -0.74 -51.67
CA TYR A 360 -8.41 -0.92 -51.68
C TYR A 360 -9.11 0.11 -52.54
N ASN A 361 -10.05 -0.34 -53.36
CA ASN A 361 -10.83 0.47 -54.26
C ASN A 361 -12.31 0.30 -53.95
N PHE A 362 -12.98 1.42 -53.68
CA PHE A 362 -14.42 1.49 -53.44
C PHE A 362 -15.07 2.34 -54.53
N THR A 363 -16.15 1.82 -55.15
CA THR A 363 -16.85 2.51 -56.25
C THR A 363 -18.36 2.56 -56.05
N TYR A 364 -18.96 3.73 -56.29
CA TYR A 364 -20.41 3.96 -56.21
C TYR A 364 -20.83 5.08 -57.17
N ASP A 365 -21.78 4.83 -58.07
CA ASP A 365 -22.40 5.81 -58.99
C ASP A 365 -21.41 6.84 -59.59
N ASN A 366 -20.40 6.34 -60.32
CA ASN A 366 -19.28 7.09 -60.92
C ASN A 366 -18.28 7.77 -59.95
N SER A 367 -18.45 7.64 -58.64
CA SER A 367 -17.45 8.03 -57.64
C SER A 367 -16.49 6.89 -57.32
N VAL A 368 -15.21 7.21 -57.14
CA VAL A 368 -14.14 6.26 -56.83
C VAL A 368 -13.35 6.77 -55.63
N ILE A 369 -13.12 5.91 -54.66
CA ILE A 369 -12.30 6.15 -53.46
C ILE A 369 -11.22 5.07 -53.40
N ASN A 370 -9.97 5.50 -53.27
CA ASN A 370 -8.82 4.60 -53.23
C ASN A 370 -8.11 4.72 -51.87
N PHE A 371 -7.71 3.59 -51.30
CA PHE A 371 -6.91 3.53 -50.08
C PHE A 371 -5.63 2.74 -50.32
N LEU A 372 -4.47 3.39 -50.16
CA LEU A 372 -3.17 2.73 -50.15
C LEU A 372 -2.74 2.53 -48.70
N ILE A 373 -2.69 1.29 -48.24
CA ILE A 373 -2.38 0.93 -46.87
C ILE A 373 -1.02 0.27 -46.84
N PHE A 374 -0.09 0.83 -46.09
CA PHE A 374 1.23 0.23 -45.91
C PHE A 374 1.14 -0.95 -44.94
N SER A 375 2.08 -1.91 -44.96
CA SER A 375 2.19 -2.92 -43.91
C SER A 375 2.94 -2.39 -42.68
N HIS A 376 2.97 -3.15 -41.58
CA HIS A 376 3.69 -2.74 -40.36
C HIS A 376 5.23 -2.75 -40.53
N ASP A 377 5.77 -3.59 -41.42
CA ASP A 377 7.22 -3.76 -41.67
C ASP A 377 7.66 -3.30 -43.08
N TYR A 378 6.99 -2.27 -43.61
CA TYR A 378 7.22 -1.80 -44.97
C TYR A 378 8.59 -1.14 -45.21
N LYS A 379 9.17 -1.41 -46.38
CA LYS A 379 10.29 -0.65 -46.94
C LYS A 379 9.76 0.49 -47.82
N ARG A 380 9.97 1.74 -47.37
CA ARG A 380 9.42 2.96 -48.01
C ARG A 380 9.66 3.02 -49.52
N ASN A 381 10.90 2.86 -49.96
CA ASN A 381 11.27 2.98 -51.38
C ASN A 381 10.67 1.86 -52.23
N ASP A 382 10.49 0.66 -51.66
CA ASP A 382 9.93 -0.50 -52.36
C ASP A 382 8.44 -0.29 -52.63
N VAL A 383 7.70 0.18 -51.62
CA VAL A 383 6.26 0.51 -51.77
C VAL A 383 6.06 1.64 -52.78
N LEU A 384 6.83 2.74 -52.67
CA LEU A 384 6.72 3.89 -53.57
C LEU A 384 7.00 3.50 -55.03
N SER A 385 8.12 2.82 -55.28
CA SER A 385 8.52 2.43 -56.64
C SER A 385 7.54 1.45 -57.29
N LYS A 386 7.03 0.47 -56.52
CA LYS A 386 6.01 -0.47 -57.01
C LYS A 386 4.68 0.23 -57.30
N PHE A 387 4.21 1.09 -56.39
CA PHE A 387 2.96 1.82 -56.58
C PHE A 387 3.02 2.71 -57.83
N GLU A 388 4.12 3.45 -58.00
CA GLU A 388 4.36 4.28 -59.18
C GLU A 388 4.36 3.47 -60.47
N LYS A 389 4.99 2.28 -60.48
CA LYS A 389 5.12 1.44 -61.66
C LYS A 389 3.81 0.75 -62.07
N LEU A 390 3.03 0.25 -61.11
CA LEU A 390 1.90 -0.66 -61.37
C LEU A 390 0.52 0.01 -61.26
N TYR A 391 0.33 1.00 -60.39
CA TYR A 391 -1.02 1.47 -60.02
C TYR A 391 -1.25 2.98 -60.23
N SER A 392 -0.19 3.78 -60.42
CA SER A 392 -0.27 5.25 -60.54
C SER A 392 -1.18 5.75 -61.68
N LYS A 393 -1.27 5.04 -62.80
CA LYS A 393 -2.05 5.44 -63.98
C LYS A 393 -3.56 5.18 -63.89
N GLY A 394 -4.07 4.63 -62.77
CA GLY A 394 -5.51 4.37 -62.59
C GLY A 394 -6.06 4.62 -61.19
N TYR A 395 -5.21 4.62 -60.16
CA TYR A 395 -5.63 4.68 -58.75
C TYR A 395 -5.08 5.90 -57.99
N SER A 396 -4.53 6.88 -58.72
CA SER A 396 -3.96 8.10 -58.12
C SER A 396 -4.98 9.20 -57.84
N THR A 397 -6.19 9.12 -58.40
CA THR A 397 -7.29 10.05 -58.12
C THR A 397 -8.05 9.64 -56.85
N ASN A 398 -8.44 10.61 -56.02
CA ASN A 398 -9.11 10.39 -54.72
C ASN A 398 -8.41 9.33 -53.82
N LEU A 399 -7.08 9.32 -53.83
CA LEU A 399 -6.28 8.39 -53.03
C LEU A 399 -6.09 8.92 -51.61
N THR A 400 -6.38 8.06 -50.63
CA THR A 400 -6.01 8.23 -49.23
C THR A 400 -4.92 7.23 -48.89
N VAL A 401 -3.81 7.70 -48.34
CA VAL A 401 -2.69 6.86 -47.93
C VAL A 401 -2.74 6.67 -46.42
N LEU A 402 -2.78 5.43 -45.96
CA LEU A 402 -2.82 5.07 -44.54
C LEU A 402 -1.50 4.42 -44.13
N LEU A 403 -0.87 4.98 -43.10
CA LEU A 403 0.43 4.58 -42.60
C LEU A 403 0.34 4.09 -41.15
N PRO A 404 1.12 3.07 -40.75
CA PRO A 404 1.27 2.79 -39.33
C PRO A 404 2.22 3.77 -38.67
N LYS A 405 1.96 4.09 -37.39
CA LYS A 405 2.90 4.85 -36.56
C LYS A 405 4.11 3.99 -36.20
N ASP A 406 5.29 4.57 -36.40
CA ASP A 406 6.56 4.02 -35.93
C ASP A 406 7.04 4.87 -34.75
N TYR A 407 6.94 4.29 -33.55
CA TYR A 407 7.23 4.98 -32.29
C TYR A 407 8.72 4.97 -31.93
N ASN A 408 9.56 4.26 -32.70
CA ASN A 408 11.02 4.21 -32.52
C ASN A 408 11.78 5.25 -33.36
N GLN A 409 11.09 5.95 -34.27
CA GLN A 409 11.66 7.01 -35.11
C GLN A 409 10.89 8.31 -34.89
N LYS A 410 11.50 9.47 -35.20
CA LYS A 410 10.80 10.78 -35.22
C LYS A 410 9.64 10.73 -36.21
N THR A 411 8.44 10.39 -35.72
CA THR A 411 7.27 9.99 -36.52
C THR A 411 6.82 11.11 -37.46
N ASN A 412 7.04 12.36 -37.06
CA ASN A 412 6.74 13.56 -37.84
C ASN A 412 7.58 13.70 -39.13
N LEU A 413 8.85 13.27 -39.13
CA LEU A 413 9.71 13.35 -40.32
C LEU A 413 9.28 12.34 -41.39
N ARG A 414 8.85 11.14 -40.96
CA ARG A 414 8.39 10.08 -41.85
C ARG A 414 7.09 10.45 -42.55
N LEU A 415 6.14 10.99 -41.80
CA LEU A 415 4.86 11.43 -42.33
C LEU A 415 5.03 12.61 -43.30
N ARG A 416 5.86 13.59 -42.94
CA ARG A 416 6.23 14.70 -43.85
C ARG A 416 6.85 14.21 -45.17
N PHE A 417 7.79 13.26 -45.11
CA PHE A 417 8.43 12.72 -46.32
C PHE A 417 7.43 12.00 -47.25
N ILE A 418 6.53 11.20 -46.69
CA ILE A 418 5.52 10.50 -47.51
C ILE A 418 4.49 11.50 -48.05
N GLN A 419 4.13 12.52 -47.27
CA GLN A 419 3.30 13.63 -47.73
C GLN A 419 3.94 14.40 -48.90
N GLU A 420 5.25 14.65 -48.87
CA GLU A 420 5.95 15.30 -49.98
C GLU A 420 5.85 14.47 -51.28
N LYS A 421 5.99 13.13 -51.16
CA LYS A 421 5.88 12.20 -52.31
C LYS A 421 4.45 12.06 -52.82
N PHE A 422 3.47 12.12 -51.93
CA PHE A 422 2.04 12.04 -52.26
C PHE A 422 1.35 13.40 -52.08
N SER A 423 1.99 14.49 -52.51
CA SER A 423 1.55 15.88 -52.26
C SER A 423 0.14 16.24 -52.72
N LYS A 424 -0.45 15.48 -53.66
CA LYS A 424 -1.83 15.65 -54.14
C LYS A 424 -2.87 14.83 -53.39
N ASN A 425 -2.44 13.93 -52.50
CA ASN A 425 -3.26 12.93 -51.84
C ASN A 425 -3.24 13.13 -50.32
N LYS A 426 -4.27 12.63 -49.64
CA LYS A 426 -4.36 12.75 -48.19
C LYS A 426 -3.59 11.61 -47.54
N VAL A 427 -2.69 11.92 -46.62
CA VAL A 427 -1.86 10.94 -45.90
C VAL A 427 -2.18 11.03 -44.42
N TYR A 428 -2.57 9.91 -43.81
CA TYR A 428 -2.92 9.82 -42.40
C TYR A 428 -2.25 8.62 -41.75
N PHE A 429 -2.11 8.67 -40.43
CA PHE A 429 -1.90 7.45 -39.67
C PHE A 429 -3.21 6.64 -39.59
N ILE A 430 -3.08 5.31 -39.58
CA ILE A 430 -4.22 4.37 -39.57
C ILE A 430 -5.13 4.61 -38.36
N ASP A 431 -4.55 4.69 -37.17
CA ASP A 431 -5.23 4.92 -35.89
C ASP A 431 -5.99 6.25 -35.88
N GLU A 432 -5.34 7.34 -36.29
CA GLU A 432 -5.94 8.68 -36.34
C GLU A 432 -7.08 8.76 -37.36
N TYR A 433 -6.91 8.14 -38.54
CA TYR A 433 -7.95 8.15 -39.57
C TYR A 433 -9.21 7.42 -39.11
N PHE A 434 -9.07 6.24 -38.51
CA PHE A 434 -10.22 5.49 -38.03
C PHE A 434 -10.89 6.13 -36.83
N TYR A 435 -10.12 6.73 -35.91
CA TYR A 435 -10.71 7.51 -34.85
C TYR A 435 -11.58 8.64 -35.40
N ASP A 436 -11.02 9.44 -36.33
CA ASP A 436 -11.69 10.61 -36.89
C ASP A 436 -12.96 10.25 -37.67
N LYS A 437 -12.99 9.08 -38.33
CA LYS A 437 -14.12 8.61 -39.15
C LYS A 437 -15.17 7.83 -38.37
N CYS A 438 -14.75 7.04 -37.38
CA CYS A 438 -15.64 6.11 -36.68
C CYS A 438 -16.07 6.63 -35.31
N LEU A 439 -15.16 7.24 -34.53
CA LEU A 439 -15.38 7.46 -33.09
C LEU A 439 -15.51 8.94 -32.69
N LYS A 440 -14.99 9.87 -33.50
CA LYS A 440 -14.96 11.31 -33.17
C LYS A 440 -16.34 11.91 -32.87
N ASN A 441 -17.37 11.48 -33.61
CA ASN A 441 -18.73 11.97 -33.39
C ASN A 441 -19.34 11.39 -32.10
N ILE A 442 -19.04 10.12 -31.80
CA ILE A 442 -19.51 9.42 -30.59
C ILE A 442 -18.92 10.07 -29.33
N ARG A 443 -17.62 10.39 -29.33
CA ARG A 443 -16.97 11.05 -28.18
C ARG A 443 -17.68 12.35 -27.79
N LYS A 444 -18.07 13.17 -28.75
CA LYS A 444 -18.68 14.49 -28.51
C LYS A 444 -20.02 14.41 -27.78
N ASP A 445 -20.75 13.32 -27.95
CA ASP A 445 -22.06 13.11 -27.31
C ASP A 445 -21.93 12.60 -25.86
N ILE A 446 -20.72 12.23 -25.41
CA ILE A 446 -20.45 11.49 -24.15
C ILE A 446 -19.52 12.29 -23.20
N GLU A 447 -19.22 13.56 -23.49
CA GLU A 447 -18.30 14.41 -22.69
C GLU A 447 -18.88 14.87 -21.33
N ASN A 448 -19.44 13.96 -20.55
CA ASN A 448 -19.78 14.23 -19.15
C ASN A 448 -18.70 13.66 -18.26
N ARG A 449 -18.12 14.51 -17.41
CA ARG A 449 -17.28 14.04 -16.30
C ARG A 449 -18.16 13.22 -15.37
N LEU A 450 -17.63 12.11 -14.88
CA LEU A 450 -18.34 11.26 -13.92
C LEU A 450 -18.13 11.77 -12.50
N LEU A 451 -16.97 12.37 -12.20
CA LEU A 451 -16.62 12.77 -10.85
C LEU A 451 -16.73 14.29 -10.64
N GLU A 452 -17.61 14.71 -9.72
CA GLU A 452 -17.78 16.13 -9.34
C GLU A 452 -17.16 16.48 -7.96
N GLU A 453 -16.62 15.52 -7.21
CA GLU A 453 -16.33 15.64 -5.77
C GLU A 453 -14.83 15.72 -5.34
N VAL A 454 -14.64 15.78 -4.01
CA VAL A 454 -13.37 15.75 -3.26
C VAL A 454 -12.63 14.42 -3.47
N PHE A 455 -11.77 14.37 -4.49
CA PHE A 455 -10.87 13.22 -4.72
C PHE A 455 -9.54 13.35 -3.96
N ILE A 456 -9.14 12.32 -3.22
CA ILE A 456 -7.77 12.17 -2.69
C ILE A 456 -7.10 11.05 -3.48
N SER A 457 -5.89 11.29 -3.98
CA SER A 457 -5.15 10.28 -4.76
C SER A 457 -4.81 9.10 -3.85
N PRO A 458 -5.31 7.89 -4.13
CA PRO A 458 -4.99 6.73 -3.32
C PRO A 458 -3.62 6.16 -3.68
N ILE A 459 -3.18 5.21 -2.87
CA ILE A 459 -1.98 4.42 -3.09
C ILE A 459 -2.40 3.00 -3.46
N PHE A 460 -1.76 2.44 -4.46
CA PHE A 460 -1.96 1.07 -4.91
C PHE A 460 -0.73 0.25 -4.53
N ARG A 461 -0.90 -1.05 -4.32
CA ARG A 461 0.20 -2.00 -4.21
C ARG A 461 0.21 -2.89 -5.45
N LEU A 462 1.36 -2.91 -6.13
CA LEU A 462 1.62 -3.80 -7.25
C LEU A 462 2.85 -4.63 -6.87
N GLU A 463 2.69 -5.95 -6.74
CA GLU A 463 3.72 -6.83 -6.17
C GLU A 463 4.15 -6.34 -4.76
N GLU A 464 5.40 -5.91 -4.59
CA GLU A 464 5.93 -5.35 -3.35
C GLU A 464 6.03 -3.80 -3.36
N ASP A 465 5.72 -3.17 -4.50
CA ASP A 465 5.88 -1.75 -4.72
C ASP A 465 4.58 -0.96 -4.48
N ASN A 466 4.70 0.27 -3.97
CA ASN A 466 3.60 1.22 -3.93
C ASN A 466 3.55 2.01 -5.24
N GLU A 467 2.38 2.03 -5.86
CA GLU A 467 2.06 2.71 -7.10
C GLU A 467 1.03 3.83 -6.86
N THR A 468 1.01 4.81 -7.75
CA THR A 468 0.07 5.95 -7.69
C THR A 468 -0.93 5.90 -8.85
N LEU A 469 -1.95 6.76 -8.80
CA LEU A 469 -2.88 6.91 -9.92
C LEU A 469 -2.15 7.27 -11.22
N ASP A 470 -1.11 8.11 -11.13
CA ASP A 470 -0.30 8.53 -12.27
C ASP A 470 0.42 7.36 -12.94
N ASP A 471 0.83 6.35 -12.17
CA ASP A 471 1.46 5.14 -12.70
C ASP A 471 0.46 4.31 -13.52
N ILE A 472 -0.80 4.23 -13.09
CA ILE A 472 -1.89 3.58 -13.85
C ILE A 472 -2.19 4.37 -15.14
N ILE A 473 -2.26 5.70 -15.07
CA ILE A 473 -2.45 6.56 -16.26
C ILE A 473 -1.29 6.41 -17.24
N ASN A 474 -0.07 6.22 -16.75
CA ASN A 474 1.10 5.96 -17.57
C ASN A 474 1.03 4.56 -18.21
N TRP A 475 0.60 3.54 -17.48
CA TRP A 475 0.35 2.20 -18.03
C TRP A 475 -0.67 2.22 -19.18
N LEU A 476 -1.71 3.06 -19.09
CA LEU A 476 -2.68 3.26 -20.18
C LEU A 476 -2.06 3.81 -21.47
N LYS A 477 -0.94 4.52 -21.38
CA LYS A 477 -0.19 5.03 -22.55
C LYS A 477 0.86 4.04 -23.08
N ASN A 478 1.27 3.08 -22.27
CA ASN A 478 2.32 2.11 -22.60
C ASN A 478 1.76 0.92 -23.39
N GLU A 479 2.62 0.12 -24.00
CA GLU A 479 2.22 -0.98 -24.91
C GLU A 479 2.49 -2.38 -24.33
N GLU A 480 2.77 -2.48 -23.02
CA GLU A 480 3.25 -3.72 -22.41
C GLU A 480 2.15 -4.76 -22.21
N THR A 481 1.04 -4.36 -21.59
CA THR A 481 -0.12 -5.22 -21.33
C THR A 481 -1.42 -4.49 -21.65
N THR A 482 -2.44 -5.25 -22.05
CA THR A 482 -3.75 -4.72 -22.49
C THR A 482 -4.70 -4.66 -21.31
N VAL A 483 -4.58 -5.60 -20.36
CA VAL A 483 -5.50 -5.76 -19.23
C VAL A 483 -4.84 -5.42 -17.90
N SER A 484 -5.54 -4.65 -17.06
CA SER A 484 -5.19 -4.50 -15.64
C SER A 484 -6.41 -4.62 -14.72
N PHE A 485 -6.15 -5.07 -13.50
CA PHE A 485 -7.13 -5.21 -12.44
C PHE A 485 -6.88 -4.17 -11.36
N ILE A 486 -7.95 -3.52 -10.90
CA ILE A 486 -7.95 -2.70 -9.69
C ILE A 486 -8.69 -3.49 -8.62
N THR A 487 -7.95 -4.01 -7.64
CA THR A 487 -8.50 -4.85 -6.58
C THR A 487 -8.62 -4.07 -5.28
N GLY A 488 -9.56 -4.42 -4.41
CA GLY A 488 -9.69 -3.81 -3.08
C GLY A 488 -10.94 -4.27 -2.35
N GLY A 489 -11.08 -3.95 -1.06
CA GLY A 489 -12.27 -4.29 -0.28
C GLY A 489 -13.53 -3.50 -0.67
N GLY A 490 -14.66 -3.88 -0.08
CA GLY A 490 -15.89 -3.11 -0.14
C GLY A 490 -15.71 -1.73 0.51
N GLY A 491 -15.99 -0.66 -0.23
CA GLY A 491 -15.87 0.71 0.27
C GLY A 491 -14.49 1.35 0.22
N ASP A 492 -13.49 0.67 -0.34
CA ASP A 492 -12.11 1.18 -0.45
C ASP A 492 -11.94 2.25 -1.56
N GLY A 493 -12.99 2.54 -2.34
CA GLY A 493 -12.98 3.63 -3.35
C GLY A 493 -12.70 3.20 -4.79
N LYS A 494 -12.80 1.91 -5.12
CA LYS A 494 -12.57 1.38 -6.48
C LYS A 494 -13.37 2.11 -7.57
N THR A 495 -14.68 2.25 -7.39
CA THR A 495 -15.57 2.96 -8.33
C THR A 495 -15.11 4.40 -8.54
N THR A 496 -14.82 5.12 -7.45
CA THR A 496 -14.31 6.50 -7.47
C THR A 496 -12.97 6.61 -8.22
N VAL A 497 -12.10 5.61 -8.08
CA VAL A 497 -10.84 5.52 -8.84
C VAL A 497 -11.13 5.29 -10.33
N CYS A 498 -12.01 4.36 -10.68
CA CYS A 498 -12.39 4.08 -12.06
C CYS A 498 -12.99 5.32 -12.75
N GLU A 499 -13.88 6.05 -12.06
CA GLU A 499 -14.45 7.33 -12.52
C GLU A 499 -13.37 8.39 -12.68
N LYS A 500 -12.41 8.47 -11.74
CA LYS A 500 -11.29 9.39 -11.87
C LYS A 500 -10.39 9.05 -13.06
N ILE A 501 -10.11 7.76 -13.30
CA ILE A 501 -9.34 7.31 -14.47
C ILE A 501 -10.09 7.67 -15.75
N HIS A 502 -11.41 7.44 -15.81
CA HIS A 502 -12.24 7.86 -16.94
C HIS A 502 -12.05 9.35 -17.25
N ASP A 503 -12.19 10.21 -16.24
CA ASP A 503 -12.08 11.66 -16.40
C ASP A 503 -10.65 12.10 -16.79
N GLU A 504 -9.61 11.47 -16.24
CA GLU A 504 -8.21 11.74 -16.60
C GLU A 504 -7.90 11.31 -18.04
N VAL A 505 -8.44 10.19 -18.51
CA VAL A 505 -8.28 9.74 -19.90
C VAL A 505 -8.99 10.69 -20.84
N LEU A 506 -10.24 11.08 -20.55
CA LEU A 506 -10.97 12.05 -21.36
C LEU A 506 -10.25 13.40 -21.49
N GLN A 507 -9.60 13.87 -20.43
CA GLN A 507 -8.91 15.16 -20.39
C GLN A 507 -7.50 15.14 -21.02
N ASN A 508 -6.76 14.04 -20.87
CA ASN A 508 -5.34 14.00 -21.25
C ASN A 508 -5.06 13.17 -22.50
N PHE A 509 -5.98 12.34 -22.99
CA PHE A 509 -5.79 11.52 -24.19
C PHE A 509 -6.47 12.20 -25.39
N ASP A 510 -5.65 12.61 -26.34
CA ASP A 510 -6.10 13.13 -27.62
C ASP A 510 -6.65 11.97 -28.46
N ASN A 511 -7.75 12.21 -29.19
CA ASN A 511 -8.33 11.25 -30.11
C ASN A 511 -8.55 9.83 -29.53
N HIS A 512 -9.15 9.75 -28.34
CA HIS A 512 -9.40 8.50 -27.62
C HIS A 512 -10.87 8.39 -27.18
N LEU A 513 -11.41 7.17 -27.12
CA LEU A 513 -12.75 6.89 -26.59
C LEU A 513 -12.61 6.10 -25.28
N VAL A 514 -13.38 6.49 -24.26
CA VAL A 514 -13.48 5.74 -23.00
C VAL A 514 -14.88 5.15 -22.91
N ILE A 515 -14.96 3.85 -22.67
CA ILE A 515 -16.21 3.12 -22.46
C ILE A 515 -16.26 2.74 -20.98
N PHE A 516 -17.22 3.27 -20.25
CA PHE A 516 -17.43 2.97 -18.84
C PHE A 516 -18.64 2.04 -18.68
N LEU A 517 -18.42 0.81 -18.22
CA LEU A 517 -19.45 -0.20 -18.00
C LEU A 517 -19.62 -0.43 -16.50
N ASN A 518 -20.81 -0.13 -15.99
CA ASN A 518 -21.20 -0.48 -14.63
C ASN A 518 -21.92 -1.84 -14.60
N THR A 519 -21.98 -2.48 -13.42
CA THR A 519 -22.65 -3.77 -13.22
C THR A 519 -24.10 -3.77 -13.71
N GLU A 520 -24.85 -2.70 -13.46
CA GLU A 520 -26.29 -2.63 -13.76
C GLU A 520 -26.57 -2.77 -15.26
N THR A 521 -25.79 -2.07 -16.11
CA THR A 521 -25.96 -2.16 -17.57
C THR A 521 -25.74 -3.57 -18.11
N TYR A 522 -24.85 -4.32 -17.48
CA TYR A 522 -24.58 -5.71 -17.84
C TYR A 522 -25.74 -6.64 -17.48
N ILE A 523 -26.18 -6.59 -16.23
CA ILE A 523 -27.25 -7.45 -15.71
C ILE A 523 -28.55 -7.22 -16.50
N ASP A 524 -28.91 -5.95 -16.74
CA ASP A 524 -30.07 -5.58 -17.56
C ASP A 524 -29.99 -6.16 -18.98
N PHE A 525 -28.79 -6.17 -19.58
CA PHE A 525 -28.57 -6.70 -20.91
C PHE A 525 -28.78 -8.22 -20.97
N ILE A 526 -28.23 -8.99 -20.02
CA ILE A 526 -28.45 -10.44 -19.97
C ILE A 526 -29.92 -10.74 -19.73
N GLN A 527 -30.55 -10.08 -18.75
CA GLN A 527 -31.94 -10.36 -18.39
C GLN A 527 -32.88 -10.17 -19.60
N LYS A 528 -32.60 -9.19 -20.46
CA LYS A 528 -33.34 -8.97 -21.72
C LYS A 528 -33.14 -10.06 -22.78
N ARG A 529 -32.04 -10.83 -22.74
CA ARG A 529 -31.76 -11.93 -23.70
C ARG A 529 -32.49 -13.24 -23.40
N GLY A 530 -33.16 -13.37 -22.26
CA GLY A 530 -34.06 -14.49 -21.94
C GLY A 530 -33.40 -15.85 -21.64
N ASN A 531 -32.13 -16.08 -21.99
CA ASN A 531 -31.39 -17.32 -21.72
C ASN A 531 -30.13 -17.05 -20.86
N VAL A 532 -30.32 -16.92 -19.56
CA VAL A 532 -29.23 -16.71 -18.59
C VAL A 532 -28.27 -17.90 -18.52
N GLU A 533 -28.76 -19.12 -18.78
CA GLU A 533 -28.00 -20.37 -18.57
C GLU A 533 -26.78 -20.55 -19.48
N THR A 534 -26.69 -19.87 -20.63
CA THR A 534 -25.63 -20.07 -21.65
C THR A 534 -24.82 -18.82 -22.00
N SER A 535 -25.06 -17.68 -21.34
CA SER A 535 -24.42 -16.42 -21.70
C SER A 535 -23.06 -16.28 -21.02
N LYS A 536 -21.98 -16.63 -21.74
CA LYS A 536 -20.62 -16.29 -21.29
C LYS A 536 -20.40 -14.78 -21.38
N PHE A 537 -19.87 -14.16 -20.33
CA PHE A 537 -19.35 -12.81 -20.43
C PHE A 537 -18.06 -12.85 -21.23
N THR A 538 -18.11 -12.31 -22.45
CA THR A 538 -16.95 -12.26 -23.34
C THR A 538 -16.76 -10.84 -23.80
N LEU A 539 -15.63 -10.57 -24.46
CA LEU A 539 -15.39 -9.28 -25.10
C LEU A 539 -16.44 -8.94 -26.18
N GLN A 540 -17.01 -9.95 -26.84
CA GLN A 540 -18.13 -9.75 -27.74
C GLN A 540 -19.32 -9.14 -27.00
N THR A 541 -19.61 -9.62 -25.79
CA THR A 541 -20.66 -9.09 -24.93
C THR A 541 -20.38 -7.64 -24.53
N ILE A 542 -19.14 -7.31 -24.18
CA ILE A 542 -18.69 -5.94 -23.86
C ILE A 542 -18.99 -4.99 -25.02
N PHE A 543 -18.60 -5.36 -26.25
CA PHE A 543 -18.85 -4.51 -27.42
C PHE A 543 -20.31 -4.45 -27.85
N GLU A 544 -21.09 -5.51 -27.64
CA GLU A 544 -22.54 -5.51 -27.89
C GLU A 544 -23.27 -4.55 -26.95
N ILE A 545 -22.93 -4.57 -25.67
CA ILE A 545 -23.47 -3.64 -24.67
C ILE A 545 -23.08 -2.20 -24.99
N SER A 546 -21.80 -2.00 -25.32
CA SER A 546 -21.27 -0.72 -25.77
C SER A 546 -22.08 -0.18 -26.96
N ASN A 547 -22.35 -1.01 -27.97
CA ASN A 547 -23.10 -0.57 -29.14
C ASN A 547 -24.55 -0.15 -28.82
N ILE A 548 -25.19 -0.80 -27.84
CA ILE A 548 -26.54 -0.38 -27.38
C ILE A 548 -26.48 0.99 -26.69
N GLN A 549 -25.42 1.24 -25.91
CA GLN A 549 -25.23 2.54 -25.25
C GLN A 549 -24.90 3.66 -26.23
N PHE A 550 -24.07 3.39 -27.26
CA PHE A 550 -23.51 4.43 -28.13
C PHE A 550 -24.26 4.60 -29.47
N GLY A 551 -25.07 3.63 -29.87
CA GLY A 551 -25.91 3.69 -31.06
C GLY A 551 -25.14 3.59 -32.39
N GLY A 552 -25.59 2.67 -33.27
CA GLY A 552 -25.31 2.76 -34.71
C GLY A 552 -23.89 2.42 -35.18
N VAL A 553 -23.03 1.80 -34.35
CA VAL A 553 -21.69 1.36 -34.78
C VAL A 553 -21.57 -0.15 -34.81
N GLU A 554 -21.05 -0.69 -35.91
CA GLU A 554 -20.85 -2.13 -36.02
C GLU A 554 -19.82 -2.65 -35.00
N VAL A 555 -20.08 -3.81 -34.38
CA VAL A 555 -19.20 -4.43 -33.38
C VAL A 555 -17.78 -4.63 -33.90
N ASN A 556 -17.61 -4.94 -35.19
CA ASN A 556 -16.31 -5.10 -35.83
C ASN A 556 -15.50 -3.79 -35.87
N THR A 557 -16.17 -2.66 -35.99
CA THR A 557 -15.55 -1.33 -35.98
C THR A 557 -15.03 -0.98 -34.58
N LEU A 558 -15.77 -1.33 -33.52
CA LEU A 558 -15.31 -1.19 -32.13
C LEU A 558 -14.11 -2.10 -31.84
N LYS A 559 -14.18 -3.38 -32.22
CA LYS A 559 -13.06 -4.34 -32.07
C LYS A 559 -11.77 -3.84 -32.72
N SER A 560 -11.89 -3.32 -33.94
CA SER A 560 -10.73 -2.84 -34.70
C SER A 560 -10.14 -1.58 -34.08
N ASN A 561 -10.99 -0.61 -33.68
CA ASN A 561 -10.51 0.59 -32.98
C ASN A 561 -9.90 0.28 -31.61
N PHE A 562 -10.41 -0.72 -30.90
CA PHE A 562 -9.76 -1.24 -29.69
C PHE A 562 -8.37 -1.79 -30.03
N ALA A 563 -8.23 -2.63 -31.06
CA ALA A 563 -6.93 -3.14 -31.50
C ALA A 563 -5.96 -2.02 -31.95
N PHE A 564 -6.46 -0.90 -32.48
CA PHE A 564 -5.64 0.26 -32.82
C PHE A 564 -5.19 1.09 -31.60
N GLY A 565 -5.72 0.82 -30.41
CA GLY A 565 -5.41 1.59 -29.20
C GLY A 565 -6.24 2.86 -29.05
N ASN A 566 -7.34 3.00 -29.79
CA ASN A 566 -8.22 4.18 -29.76
C ASN A 566 -9.29 4.11 -28.65
N ILE A 567 -9.39 2.97 -27.96
CA ILE A 567 -10.46 2.69 -26.98
C ILE A 567 -9.84 2.20 -25.67
N THR A 568 -10.25 2.81 -24.55
CA THR A 568 -10.11 2.26 -23.19
C THR A 568 -11.48 1.81 -22.71
N VAL A 569 -11.57 0.59 -22.21
CA VAL A 569 -12.77 0.05 -21.56
C VAL A 569 -12.51 -0.04 -20.06
N ILE A 570 -13.43 0.47 -19.25
CA ILE A 570 -13.41 0.39 -17.80
C ILE A 570 -14.65 -0.39 -17.38
N ILE A 571 -14.45 -1.52 -16.70
CA ILE A 571 -15.51 -2.35 -16.12
C ILE A 571 -15.44 -2.17 -14.62
N ASP A 572 -16.46 -1.52 -14.05
CA ASP A 572 -16.56 -1.34 -12.60
C ASP A 572 -17.50 -2.39 -11.99
N GLY A 573 -17.01 -3.12 -10.97
CA GLY A 573 -17.83 -4.00 -10.15
C GLY A 573 -18.02 -5.42 -10.70
N ILE A 574 -17.00 -6.05 -11.28
CA ILE A 574 -17.14 -7.43 -11.79
C ILE A 574 -17.48 -8.43 -10.67
N ASP A 575 -17.12 -8.14 -9.42
CA ASP A 575 -17.50 -8.90 -8.23
C ASP A 575 -19.01 -8.96 -8.02
N GLU A 576 -19.72 -7.89 -8.34
CA GLU A 576 -21.18 -7.88 -8.30
C GLU A 576 -21.75 -8.81 -9.37
N ILE A 577 -21.13 -8.92 -10.55
CA ILE A 577 -21.53 -9.91 -11.58
C ILE A 577 -21.30 -11.35 -11.07
N ILE A 578 -20.15 -11.62 -10.45
CA ILE A 578 -19.81 -12.95 -9.89
C ILE A 578 -20.83 -13.38 -8.85
N SER A 579 -21.18 -12.49 -7.92
CA SER A 579 -22.11 -12.79 -6.83
C SER A 579 -23.56 -12.97 -7.26
N THR A 580 -23.92 -12.46 -8.45
CA THR A 580 -25.32 -12.39 -8.91
C THR A 580 -25.65 -13.42 -9.98
N LEU A 581 -24.68 -13.79 -10.82
CA LEU A 581 -24.88 -14.75 -11.90
C LEU A 581 -24.26 -16.11 -11.54
N PRO A 582 -25.08 -17.15 -11.31
CA PRO A 582 -24.59 -18.45 -10.84
C PRO A 582 -23.67 -19.18 -11.84
N ASN A 583 -23.68 -18.78 -13.11
CA ASN A 583 -22.90 -19.40 -14.18
C ASN A 583 -21.70 -18.54 -14.64
N PHE A 584 -21.44 -17.39 -14.01
CA PHE A 584 -20.29 -16.56 -14.36
C PHE A 584 -19.01 -17.14 -13.75
N SER A 585 -18.02 -17.45 -14.59
CA SER A 585 -16.69 -17.89 -14.18
C SER A 585 -15.69 -16.78 -14.48
N LEU A 586 -15.11 -16.18 -13.42
CA LEU A 586 -14.03 -15.20 -13.56
C LEU A 586 -12.80 -15.82 -14.22
N LEU A 587 -12.57 -17.13 -14.01
CA LEU A 587 -11.47 -17.87 -14.64
C LEU A 587 -11.67 -18.00 -16.16
N ASP A 588 -12.87 -18.37 -16.61
CA ASP A 588 -13.19 -18.43 -18.05
C ASP A 588 -13.01 -17.05 -18.69
N PHE A 589 -13.46 -16.00 -18.00
CA PHE A 589 -13.31 -14.63 -18.47
C PHE A 589 -11.83 -14.23 -18.63
N ILE A 590 -10.97 -14.56 -17.66
CA ILE A 590 -9.53 -14.27 -17.75
C ILE A 590 -8.84 -15.08 -18.85
N ILE A 591 -9.26 -16.34 -19.08
CA ILE A 591 -8.76 -17.14 -20.21
C ILE A 591 -9.10 -16.46 -21.54
N ASP A 592 -10.33 -15.97 -21.70
CA ASP A 592 -10.74 -15.24 -22.90
C ASP A 592 -9.95 -13.93 -23.06
N LEU A 593 -9.64 -13.22 -21.97
CA LEU A 593 -8.79 -12.02 -21.98
C LEU A 593 -7.34 -12.31 -22.36
N ASN A 594 -6.78 -13.43 -21.90
CA ASN A 594 -5.43 -13.85 -22.28
C ASN A 594 -5.32 -14.18 -23.78
N GLN A 595 -6.35 -14.81 -24.36
CA GLN A 595 -6.41 -15.02 -25.81
C GLN A 595 -6.46 -13.69 -26.57
N LEU A 596 -7.03 -12.64 -25.97
CA LEU A 596 -7.11 -11.32 -26.57
C LEU A 596 -5.78 -10.58 -26.59
N GLU A 597 -4.98 -10.68 -25.53
CA GLU A 597 -3.62 -10.13 -25.54
C GLU A 597 -2.74 -10.77 -26.62
N GLU A 598 -3.01 -12.03 -26.98
CA GLU A 598 -2.30 -12.73 -28.05
C GLU A 598 -2.80 -12.38 -29.47
N THR A 599 -4.02 -11.84 -29.59
CA THR A 599 -4.71 -11.67 -30.89
C THR A 599 -5.06 -10.23 -31.27
N LEU A 600 -5.13 -9.28 -30.33
CA LEU A 600 -5.52 -7.88 -30.57
C LEU A 600 -4.47 -6.88 -30.06
N GLY A 601 -4.44 -5.69 -30.67
CA GLY A 601 -3.45 -4.63 -30.41
C GLY A 601 -3.73 -3.74 -29.18
N LYS A 602 -3.24 -2.50 -29.22
CA LYS A 602 -2.90 -1.57 -28.09
C LYS A 602 -4.06 -1.05 -27.22
N GLY A 603 -5.27 -1.62 -27.34
CA GLY A 603 -6.41 -1.24 -26.51
C GLY A 603 -6.16 -1.44 -25.03
N LYS A 604 -6.96 -0.80 -24.17
CA LYS A 604 -6.81 -0.91 -22.72
C LYS A 604 -8.10 -1.36 -22.05
N LEU A 605 -7.99 -2.31 -21.13
CA LEU A 605 -9.09 -2.80 -20.33
C LEU A 605 -8.71 -2.69 -18.84
N ILE A 606 -9.50 -1.94 -18.08
CA ILE A 606 -9.41 -1.86 -16.61
C ILE A 606 -10.62 -2.56 -16.03
N ILE A 607 -10.40 -3.47 -15.09
CA ILE A 607 -11.46 -4.20 -14.40
C ILE A 607 -11.33 -3.98 -12.90
N SER A 608 -12.38 -3.49 -12.26
CA SER A 608 -12.43 -3.40 -10.80
C SER A 608 -13.07 -4.66 -10.20
N CYS A 609 -12.46 -5.19 -9.13
CA CYS A 609 -12.92 -6.41 -8.46
C CYS A 609 -12.59 -6.39 -6.96
N ARG A 610 -13.23 -7.24 -6.15
CA ARG A 610 -12.84 -7.47 -4.76
C ARG A 610 -11.65 -8.41 -4.66
N ASP A 611 -10.73 -8.11 -3.72
CA ASP A 611 -9.48 -8.87 -3.50
C ASP A 611 -9.72 -10.37 -3.33
N VAL A 612 -10.76 -10.75 -2.58
CA VAL A 612 -11.07 -12.15 -2.23
C VAL A 612 -11.17 -13.05 -3.48
N TYR A 613 -11.84 -12.58 -4.54
CA TYR A 613 -12.03 -13.36 -5.77
C TYR A 613 -10.72 -13.52 -6.57
N ILE A 614 -9.86 -12.50 -6.55
CA ILE A 614 -8.57 -12.52 -7.25
C ILE A 614 -7.56 -13.38 -6.48
N ASP A 615 -7.50 -13.22 -5.15
CA ASP A 615 -6.61 -13.97 -4.28
C ASP A 615 -6.90 -15.48 -4.31
N GLU A 616 -8.18 -15.88 -4.37
CA GLU A 616 -8.58 -17.29 -4.56
C GLU A 616 -8.08 -17.86 -5.90
N LEU A 617 -8.17 -17.06 -6.97
CA LEU A 617 -7.75 -17.48 -8.30
C LEU A 617 -6.22 -17.60 -8.41
N ILE A 618 -5.47 -16.61 -7.90
CA ILE A 618 -4.00 -16.61 -7.91
C ILE A 618 -3.48 -17.85 -7.17
N LYS A 619 -4.03 -18.19 -5.99
CA LYS A 619 -3.66 -19.39 -5.23
C LYS A 619 -3.89 -20.71 -5.99
N SER A 620 -4.82 -20.72 -6.95
CA SER A 620 -5.24 -21.94 -7.65
C SER A 620 -4.42 -22.24 -8.91
N GLN A 621 -3.92 -21.23 -9.64
CA GLN A 621 -3.24 -21.40 -10.94
C GLN A 621 -2.22 -20.27 -11.26
N ASP A 622 -1.01 -20.32 -10.72
CA ASP A 622 -0.01 -19.23 -10.83
C ASP A 622 0.35 -18.76 -12.26
N SER A 623 0.39 -19.65 -13.26
CA SER A 623 0.96 -19.30 -14.58
C SER A 623 0.06 -18.46 -15.49
N LEU A 624 -1.26 -18.48 -15.27
CA LEU A 624 -2.23 -17.78 -16.13
C LEU A 624 -2.38 -16.29 -15.77
N PHE A 625 -1.98 -15.91 -14.56
CA PHE A 625 -2.24 -14.58 -14.00
C PHE A 625 -0.99 -13.68 -14.05
N GLN A 626 0.22 -14.22 -14.22
CA GLN A 626 1.46 -13.43 -14.32
C GLN A 626 1.52 -12.46 -15.51
N LYS A 627 0.59 -12.54 -16.47
CA LYS A 627 0.54 -11.65 -17.64
C LYS A 627 -0.14 -10.30 -17.37
N HIS A 628 -0.91 -10.16 -16.28
CA HIS A 628 -1.72 -8.97 -16.02
C HIS A 628 -1.20 -8.18 -14.80
N ASN A 629 -1.46 -6.88 -14.80
CA ASN A 629 -1.15 -6.02 -13.65
C ASN A 629 -2.30 -6.03 -12.64
N TYR A 630 -2.01 -6.29 -11.37
CA TYR A 630 -2.98 -6.27 -10.27
C TYR A 630 -2.65 -5.13 -9.31
N TYR A 631 -3.31 -3.99 -9.50
CA TYR A 631 -3.19 -2.84 -8.63
C TYR A 631 -4.13 -3.00 -7.43
N LYS A 632 -3.59 -3.43 -6.31
CA LYS A 632 -4.33 -3.53 -5.05
C LYS A 632 -4.50 -2.16 -4.42
N LEU A 633 -5.69 -1.59 -4.50
CA LEU A 633 -6.06 -0.32 -3.87
C LEU A 633 -5.95 -0.46 -2.35
N LEU A 634 -5.03 0.30 -1.76
CA LEU A 634 -4.89 0.37 -0.32
C LEU A 634 -5.94 1.33 0.24
N LYS A 635 -6.39 1.05 1.47
CA LYS A 635 -7.17 1.98 2.28
C LYS A 635 -6.35 3.23 2.58
N PHE A 636 -6.94 4.23 3.23
CA PHE A 636 -6.20 5.41 3.66
C PHE A 636 -5.41 5.10 4.94
N ASN A 637 -4.23 5.70 5.04
CA ASN A 637 -3.51 5.86 6.30
C ASN A 637 -4.00 7.15 6.99
N LYS A 638 -3.43 7.45 8.16
CA LYS A 638 -3.85 8.61 8.97
C LYS A 638 -3.66 9.92 8.21
N GLU A 639 -2.54 10.07 7.50
CA GLU A 639 -2.25 11.27 6.70
C GLU A 639 -3.26 11.48 5.57
N LEU A 640 -3.59 10.44 4.80
CA LEU A 640 -4.59 10.53 3.72
C LEU A 640 -5.99 10.80 4.26
N ALA A 641 -6.35 10.24 5.43
CA ALA A 641 -7.62 10.52 6.10
C ALA A 641 -7.70 11.98 6.56
N GLU A 642 -6.62 12.53 7.13
CA GLU A 642 -6.53 13.95 7.48
C GLU A 642 -6.63 14.85 6.24
N GLN A 643 -5.96 14.50 5.14
CA GLN A 643 -6.08 15.23 3.87
C GLN A 643 -7.52 15.19 3.32
N TYR A 644 -8.20 14.06 3.44
CA TYR A 644 -9.61 13.92 3.06
C TYR A 644 -10.50 14.87 3.87
N PHE A 645 -10.38 14.87 5.21
CA PHE A 645 -11.14 15.78 6.07
C PHE A 645 -10.82 17.26 5.80
N ASN A 646 -9.54 17.59 5.62
CA ASN A 646 -9.11 18.95 5.28
C ASN A 646 -9.78 19.45 4.00
N LYS A 647 -9.80 18.60 2.96
CA LYS A 647 -10.38 18.94 1.66
C LYS A 647 -11.90 18.99 1.72
N ASN A 648 -12.56 18.10 2.46
CA ASN A 648 -14.02 18.09 2.61
C ASN A 648 -14.55 19.31 3.37
N PHE A 649 -13.88 19.70 4.46
CA PHE A 649 -14.32 20.81 5.31
C PHE A 649 -13.64 22.15 5.04
N ASN A 650 -12.92 22.29 3.93
CA ASN A 650 -12.17 23.51 3.57
C ASN A 650 -11.27 24.02 4.72
N ASN A 651 -10.54 23.11 5.38
CA ASN A 651 -9.64 23.38 6.52
C ASN A 651 -10.32 23.92 7.82
N ASN A 652 -11.58 23.59 8.07
CA ASN A 652 -12.24 23.93 9.36
C ASN A 652 -11.69 23.08 10.53
N GLY A 653 -10.81 23.65 11.34
CA GLY A 653 -10.11 22.95 12.41
C GLY A 653 -11.00 22.25 13.44
N LYS A 654 -12.18 22.79 13.77
CA LYS A 654 -13.10 22.14 14.73
C LYS A 654 -13.68 20.86 14.14
N LYS A 655 -14.24 20.93 12.92
CA LYS A 655 -14.83 19.77 12.24
C LYS A 655 -13.80 18.67 12.01
N ILE A 656 -12.57 19.03 11.62
CA ILE A 656 -11.48 18.08 11.45
C ILE A 656 -11.14 17.38 12.78
N ALA A 657 -11.04 18.12 13.89
CA ALA A 657 -10.78 17.53 15.20
C ALA A 657 -11.91 16.58 15.66
N ASP A 658 -13.17 16.96 15.42
CA ASP A 658 -14.33 16.11 15.72
C ASP A 658 -14.33 14.83 14.86
N SER A 659 -13.98 14.93 13.57
CA SER A 659 -13.85 13.78 12.66
C SER A 659 -12.73 12.83 13.07
N LEU A 660 -11.55 13.36 13.43
CA LEU A 660 -10.43 12.54 13.90
C LEU A 660 -10.75 11.86 15.23
N LYS A 661 -11.49 12.52 16.12
CA LYS A 661 -11.96 11.94 17.38
C LYS A 661 -12.90 10.76 17.14
N LEU A 662 -13.87 10.90 16.22
CA LEU A 662 -14.75 9.81 15.82
C LEU A 662 -13.99 8.66 15.16
N LEU A 663 -13.04 8.98 14.28
CA LEU A 663 -12.21 7.99 13.60
C LEU A 663 -11.41 7.17 14.61
N ASN A 664 -10.71 7.83 15.53
CA ASN A 664 -9.92 7.17 16.56
C ASN A 664 -10.79 6.33 17.50
N HIS A 665 -11.97 6.81 17.87
CA HIS A 665 -12.89 6.04 18.71
C HIS A 665 -13.44 4.80 17.98
N PHE A 666 -13.66 4.87 16.67
CA PHE A 666 -14.11 3.72 15.89
C PHE A 666 -13.02 2.66 15.71
N PHE A 667 -11.75 3.07 15.64
CA PHE A 667 -10.58 2.20 15.42
C PHE A 667 -9.66 2.07 16.65
N GLU A 668 -10.21 2.21 17.87
CA GLU A 668 -9.57 2.56 19.17
C GLU A 668 -8.33 1.73 19.61
N HIS A 669 -7.85 0.75 18.84
CA HIS A 669 -6.71 -0.13 19.17
C HIS A 669 -5.63 -0.20 18.05
N PHE A 670 -5.69 0.65 17.02
CA PHE A 670 -4.66 0.76 15.98
C PHE A 670 -3.65 1.87 16.34
N GLU A 671 -2.80 1.65 17.35
CA GLU A 671 -1.83 2.67 17.81
C GLU A 671 -0.36 2.43 17.43
N GLU A 672 -0.01 1.42 16.63
CA GLU A 672 1.43 1.10 16.47
C GLU A 672 2.13 1.60 15.19
N ASP A 673 1.45 2.11 14.15
CA ASP A 673 2.13 2.73 13.00
C ASP A 673 1.26 3.76 12.24
N GLU A 674 1.69 5.04 12.19
CA GLU A 674 1.01 6.10 11.39
C GLU A 674 0.96 5.79 9.88
N LYS A 675 1.72 4.78 9.43
CA LYS A 675 1.81 4.34 8.04
C LYS A 675 0.83 3.23 7.67
N GLU A 676 0.05 2.71 8.61
CA GLU A 676 -0.85 1.60 8.33
C GLU A 676 -2.09 2.04 7.53
N TYR A 677 -2.41 1.30 6.46
CA TYR A 677 -3.53 1.60 5.56
C TYR A 677 -4.80 0.86 6.02
N VAL A 678 -5.52 1.46 6.98
CA VAL A 678 -6.66 0.83 7.66
C VAL A 678 -8.00 1.57 7.48
N TYR A 679 -7.97 2.86 7.11
CA TYR A 679 -9.15 3.72 7.08
C TYR A 679 -9.86 3.67 5.72
N SER A 680 -11.08 3.10 5.69
CA SER A 680 -11.87 3.01 4.46
C SER A 680 -12.44 4.39 4.09
N PRO A 681 -12.32 4.87 2.83
CA PRO A 681 -12.89 6.15 2.39
C PRO A 681 -14.39 6.29 2.67
N PHE A 682 -15.16 5.21 2.55
CA PHE A 682 -16.58 5.23 2.89
C PHE A 682 -16.86 5.57 4.36
N ILE A 683 -16.02 5.08 5.28
CA ILE A 683 -16.16 5.39 6.70
C ILE A 683 -15.85 6.88 6.93
N LEU A 684 -14.84 7.41 6.23
CA LEU A 684 -14.48 8.83 6.30
C LEU A 684 -15.63 9.72 5.80
N GLU A 685 -16.28 9.32 4.70
CA GLU A 685 -17.44 10.01 4.14
C GLU A 685 -18.60 10.05 5.14
N VAL A 686 -18.95 8.91 5.76
CA VAL A 686 -20.02 8.85 6.78
C VAL A 686 -19.67 9.70 8.00
N ILE A 687 -18.42 9.67 8.47
CA ILE A 687 -17.94 10.55 9.55
C ILE A 687 -18.09 12.02 9.15
N CYS A 688 -17.75 12.36 7.91
CA CYS A 688 -17.93 13.73 7.41
C CYS A 688 -19.40 14.15 7.47
N THR A 689 -20.30 13.28 7.04
CA THR A 689 -21.75 13.56 7.10
C THR A 689 -22.19 13.80 8.54
N ILE A 690 -21.78 12.95 9.50
CA ILE A 690 -22.13 13.08 10.92
C ILE A 690 -21.68 14.44 11.47
N VAL A 691 -20.44 14.83 11.19
CA VAL A 691 -19.85 16.08 11.69
C VAL A 691 -20.42 17.31 10.97
N ASP A 692 -20.73 17.20 9.68
CA ASP A 692 -21.34 18.31 8.93
C ASP A 692 -22.73 18.68 9.45
N ASN A 693 -23.46 17.70 9.97
CA ASN A 693 -24.79 17.87 10.55
C ASN A 693 -24.75 18.04 12.09
N ASP A 694 -23.59 18.41 12.65
CA ASP A 694 -23.41 18.68 14.09
C ASP A 694 -23.94 17.56 15.01
N PHE A 695 -23.78 16.29 14.59
CA PHE A 695 -24.27 15.10 15.32
C PHE A 695 -25.80 15.01 15.46
N ASP A 696 -26.56 15.75 14.64
CA ASP A 696 -28.02 15.62 14.54
C ASP A 696 -28.39 14.41 13.69
N TYR A 697 -28.62 13.28 14.35
CA TYR A 697 -28.96 12.02 13.67
C TYR A 697 -30.37 12.02 13.07
N ASP A 698 -31.27 12.87 13.54
CA ASP A 698 -32.62 13.00 12.97
C ASP A 698 -32.58 13.67 11.60
N LEU A 699 -31.71 14.65 11.40
CA LEU A 699 -31.42 15.21 10.08
C LEU A 699 -30.71 14.22 9.15
N LEU A 700 -29.79 13.42 9.70
CA LEU A 700 -28.97 12.49 8.92
C LEU A 700 -29.72 11.27 8.37
N GLN A 701 -30.69 10.76 9.12
CA GLN A 701 -31.41 9.55 8.76
C GLN A 701 -32.84 9.62 9.31
N TYR A 702 -33.78 9.97 8.44
CA TYR A 702 -35.20 10.04 8.79
C TYR A 702 -35.75 8.66 9.20
N ASN A 703 -35.46 7.61 8.41
CA ASN A 703 -35.86 6.24 8.70
C ASN A 703 -34.64 5.43 9.17
N TYR A 704 -34.49 5.30 10.49
CA TYR A 704 -33.51 4.41 11.12
C TYR A 704 -34.24 3.16 11.63
N ASP A 705 -34.06 2.03 10.95
CA ASP A 705 -34.77 0.77 11.21
C ASP A 705 -33.80 -0.29 11.77
N SER A 706 -33.59 -0.25 13.08
CA SER A 706 -32.84 -1.25 13.84
C SER A 706 -33.25 -1.21 15.31
N GLU A 707 -33.57 -2.37 15.88
CA GLU A 707 -33.81 -2.53 17.33
C GLU A 707 -32.51 -2.82 18.09
N ILE A 708 -31.44 -3.23 17.40
CA ILE A 708 -30.17 -3.65 18.00
C ILE A 708 -29.14 -2.52 18.04
N LEU A 709 -29.04 -1.75 16.95
CA LEU A 709 -28.11 -0.63 16.83
C LEU A 709 -28.81 0.66 17.26
N ILE A 710 -28.12 1.50 18.05
CA ILE A 710 -28.69 2.76 18.56
C ILE A 710 -28.31 3.91 17.65
N LYS A 711 -29.33 4.61 17.14
CA LYS A 711 -29.18 5.76 16.24
C LYS A 711 -28.24 6.85 16.80
N ASN A 712 -28.42 7.21 18.07
CA ASN A 712 -27.68 8.29 18.75
C ASN A 712 -26.27 7.88 19.23
N TYR A 713 -25.84 6.66 18.94
CA TYR A 713 -24.49 6.19 19.23
C TYR A 713 -23.68 6.13 17.94
N SER A 714 -22.67 6.98 17.82
CA SER A 714 -21.94 7.20 16.56
C SER A 714 -21.35 5.92 15.96
N ASN A 715 -20.82 5.01 16.79
CA ASN A 715 -20.30 3.72 16.33
C ASN A 715 -21.39 2.84 15.72
N ASP A 716 -22.54 2.71 16.40
CA ASP A 716 -23.68 1.96 15.90
C ASP A 716 -24.26 2.56 14.62
N TYR A 717 -24.28 3.89 14.50
CA TYR A 717 -24.67 4.56 13.28
C TYR A 717 -23.70 4.24 12.12
N LEU A 718 -22.39 4.21 12.37
CA LEU A 718 -21.39 3.79 11.39
C LEU A 718 -21.61 2.32 10.96
N PHE A 719 -21.79 1.40 11.92
CA PHE A 719 -22.11 0.00 11.62
C PHE A 719 -23.42 -0.14 10.83
N TYR A 720 -24.46 0.63 11.19
CA TYR A 720 -25.73 0.68 10.47
C TYR A 720 -25.54 1.09 9.01
N LYS A 721 -24.71 2.11 8.74
CA LYS A 721 -24.40 2.55 7.37
C LYS A 721 -23.57 1.54 6.59
N ILE A 722 -22.59 0.89 7.21
CA ILE A 722 -21.78 -0.16 6.57
C ILE A 722 -22.68 -1.36 6.19
N ILE A 723 -23.50 -1.84 7.13
CA ILE A 723 -24.41 -2.97 6.90
C ILE A 723 -25.49 -2.60 5.88
N GLY A 724 -26.13 -1.43 6.01
CA GLY A 724 -27.15 -0.95 5.09
C GLY A 724 -26.63 -0.83 3.66
N ARG A 725 -25.39 -0.36 3.48
CA ARG A 725 -24.75 -0.34 2.15
C ARG A 725 -24.56 -1.73 1.57
N GLU A 726 -24.06 -2.69 2.35
CA GLU A 726 -23.87 -4.06 1.88
C GLU A 726 -25.21 -4.74 1.54
N ILE A 727 -26.26 -4.50 2.33
CA ILE A 727 -27.61 -4.97 2.02
C ILE A 727 -28.10 -4.36 0.71
N ALA A 728 -28.04 -3.02 0.56
CA ALA A 728 -28.54 -2.32 -0.63
C ALA A 728 -27.84 -2.76 -1.92
N LYS A 729 -26.52 -2.99 -1.88
CA LYS A 729 -25.76 -3.51 -3.02
C LYS A 729 -26.22 -4.90 -3.47
N LYS A 730 -26.69 -5.72 -2.53
CA LYS A 730 -27.05 -7.12 -2.77
C LYS A 730 -28.57 -7.32 -2.93
N GLU A 731 -29.39 -6.36 -2.48
CA GLU A 731 -30.85 -6.43 -2.46
C GLU A 731 -31.48 -6.59 -3.84
N LYS A 732 -30.99 -5.82 -4.83
CA LYS A 732 -31.46 -5.89 -6.23
C LYS A 732 -31.26 -7.28 -6.87
N HIS A 733 -30.49 -8.16 -6.22
CA HIS A 733 -30.06 -9.43 -6.77
C HIS A 733 -30.43 -10.64 -5.89
N GLY A 734 -31.43 -10.49 -5.02
CA GLY A 734 -32.05 -11.59 -4.28
C GLY A 734 -31.54 -11.78 -2.84
N PHE A 735 -30.59 -10.96 -2.39
CA PHE A 735 -30.19 -10.91 -0.98
C PHE A 735 -31.26 -10.17 -0.16
N LYS A 736 -31.95 -10.88 0.74
CA LYS A 736 -33.06 -10.33 1.52
C LYS A 736 -32.84 -10.53 3.02
N LEU A 737 -31.75 -9.99 3.56
CA LEU A 737 -31.57 -9.86 5.00
C LEU A 737 -31.82 -8.42 5.42
N LYS A 738 -32.62 -8.24 6.47
CA LYS A 738 -32.77 -6.94 7.14
C LYS A 738 -31.54 -6.61 7.97
N THR A 739 -31.37 -5.34 8.33
CA THR A 739 -30.23 -4.87 9.14
C THR A 739 -30.08 -5.67 10.43
N ASP A 740 -31.14 -5.86 11.21
CA ASP A 740 -31.07 -6.61 12.47
C ASP A 740 -30.76 -8.09 12.28
N GLU A 741 -31.25 -8.72 11.21
CA GLU A 741 -30.92 -10.11 10.88
C GLU A 741 -29.42 -10.24 10.54
N TYR A 742 -28.88 -9.26 9.83
CA TYR A 742 -27.46 -9.18 9.53
C TYR A 742 -26.62 -8.97 10.80
N VAL A 743 -27.03 -8.05 11.68
CA VAL A 743 -26.34 -7.81 12.97
C VAL A 743 -26.41 -9.07 13.85
N LYS A 744 -27.53 -9.80 13.86
CA LYS A 744 -27.66 -11.09 14.55
C LYS A 744 -26.69 -12.13 14.00
N LEU A 745 -26.54 -12.23 12.67
CA LEU A 745 -25.57 -13.13 12.06
C LEU A 745 -24.14 -12.84 12.55
N LEU A 746 -23.72 -11.57 12.49
CA LEU A 746 -22.38 -11.14 12.95
C LEU A 746 -22.19 -11.36 14.46
N SER A 747 -23.24 -11.14 15.24
CA SER A 747 -23.29 -11.40 16.69
C SER A 747 -23.11 -12.88 17.02
N LEU A 748 -23.79 -13.77 16.29
CA LEU A 748 -23.65 -15.21 16.49
C LEU A 748 -22.25 -15.70 16.09
N LEU A 749 -21.63 -15.14 15.05
CA LEU A 749 -20.23 -15.41 14.73
C LEU A 749 -19.29 -14.99 15.85
N ALA A 750 -19.51 -13.82 16.45
CA ALA A 750 -18.71 -13.33 17.57
C ALA A 750 -18.85 -14.20 18.83
N ILE A 751 -20.05 -14.70 19.11
CA ILE A 751 -20.36 -15.47 20.33
C ILE A 751 -20.04 -16.96 20.18
N GLU A 752 -20.54 -17.60 19.12
CA GLU A 752 -20.45 -19.07 18.96
C GLU A 752 -19.12 -19.51 18.35
N LYS A 753 -18.50 -18.65 17.53
CA LYS A 753 -17.28 -18.95 16.78
C LYS A 753 -16.08 -18.12 17.24
N ASN A 754 -16.26 -17.25 18.25
CA ASN A 754 -15.24 -16.30 18.70
C ASN A 754 -14.66 -15.43 17.56
N GLY A 755 -15.43 -15.20 16.49
CA GLY A 755 -14.97 -14.46 15.32
C GLY A 755 -14.09 -15.24 14.35
N TYR A 756 -13.90 -16.55 14.52
CA TYR A 756 -13.15 -17.44 13.60
C TYR A 756 -14.05 -18.54 13.04
N PHE A 757 -14.29 -18.56 11.73
CA PHE A 757 -15.33 -19.42 11.14
C PHE A 757 -15.00 -19.87 9.71
N GLN A 758 -15.75 -20.85 9.21
CA GLN A 758 -15.71 -21.36 7.84
C GLN A 758 -17.01 -21.06 7.09
N LEU A 759 -17.05 -21.32 5.78
CA LEU A 759 -18.25 -21.01 4.98
C LEU A 759 -19.45 -21.88 5.39
N GLU A 760 -19.20 -23.12 5.78
CA GLU A 760 -20.23 -24.05 6.26
C GLU A 760 -20.91 -23.57 7.55
N ASP A 761 -20.23 -22.71 8.33
CA ASP A 761 -20.81 -22.11 9.53
C ASP A 761 -21.93 -21.11 9.19
N PHE A 762 -21.90 -20.46 8.01
CA PHE A 762 -22.96 -19.53 7.61
C PHE A 762 -24.29 -20.23 7.42
N ASP A 763 -24.34 -21.39 6.75
CA ASP A 763 -25.59 -22.13 6.53
C ASP A 763 -26.29 -22.43 7.87
N PHE A 764 -25.52 -22.89 8.86
CA PHE A 764 -26.01 -23.19 10.18
C PHE A 764 -26.55 -21.94 10.91
N LEU A 765 -25.83 -20.82 10.85
CA LEU A 765 -26.22 -19.59 11.53
C LEU A 765 -27.37 -18.86 10.82
N LEU A 766 -27.44 -18.89 9.49
CA LEU A 766 -28.54 -18.36 8.69
C LEU A 766 -29.84 -19.09 8.99
N LYS A 767 -29.80 -20.42 9.15
CA LYS A 767 -30.94 -21.22 9.62
C LYS A 767 -31.40 -20.82 11.02
N LYS A 768 -30.47 -20.53 11.95
CA LYS A 768 -30.82 -20.09 13.31
C LYS A 768 -31.57 -18.75 13.36
N ILE A 769 -31.28 -17.83 12.43
CA ILE A 769 -31.96 -16.53 12.37
C ILE A 769 -33.20 -16.54 11.47
N ASN A 770 -33.65 -17.71 11.00
CA ASN A 770 -34.79 -17.88 10.08
C ASN A 770 -34.65 -17.07 8.77
N ALA A 771 -33.43 -16.97 8.22
CA ALA A 771 -33.18 -16.30 6.96
C ALA A 771 -33.91 -16.99 5.77
N PRO A 772 -34.35 -16.25 4.74
CA PRO A 772 -35.08 -16.82 3.60
C PRO A 772 -34.24 -17.84 2.77
N PHE A 773 -34.94 -18.81 2.17
CA PHE A 773 -34.45 -20.12 1.68
C PHE A 773 -33.42 -20.17 0.51
N MET A 774 -32.79 -19.05 0.11
CA MET A 774 -31.78 -19.02 -0.97
C MET A 774 -30.34 -19.06 -0.41
N LEU A 775 -30.05 -20.04 0.45
CA LEU A 775 -28.82 -20.13 1.27
C LEU A 775 -27.52 -20.09 0.46
N LYS A 776 -27.47 -20.78 -0.69
CA LYS A 776 -26.23 -20.95 -1.45
C LYS A 776 -25.71 -19.66 -2.10
N ASN A 777 -26.61 -18.81 -2.62
CA ASN A 777 -26.24 -17.52 -3.17
C ASN A 777 -25.88 -16.51 -2.07
N ILE A 778 -26.53 -16.64 -0.89
CA ILE A 778 -26.23 -15.80 0.28
C ILE A 778 -24.83 -16.10 0.81
N GLU A 779 -24.45 -17.38 0.93
CA GLU A 779 -23.10 -17.80 1.35
C GLU A 779 -22.00 -17.24 0.46
N GLU A 780 -22.13 -17.36 -0.87
CA GLU A 780 -21.17 -16.79 -1.82
C GLU A 780 -21.10 -15.26 -1.72
N SER A 781 -22.25 -14.60 -1.49
CA SER A 781 -22.31 -13.16 -1.28
C SER A 781 -21.76 -12.69 0.08
N LEU A 782 -21.49 -13.58 1.04
CA LEU A 782 -20.93 -13.22 2.34
C LEU A 782 -19.40 -13.39 2.40
N LYS A 783 -18.81 -14.06 1.40
CA LYS A 783 -17.35 -14.25 1.27
C LYS A 783 -16.59 -12.92 1.25
N ASP A 784 -17.19 -11.91 0.65
CA ASP A 784 -16.53 -10.64 0.33
C ASP A 784 -16.88 -9.51 1.32
N ASN A 785 -17.42 -9.86 2.49
CA ASN A 785 -17.95 -8.93 3.49
C ASN A 785 -16.87 -8.00 4.08
N PRO A 786 -17.16 -6.69 4.25
CA PRO A 786 -16.19 -5.71 4.75
C PRO A 786 -15.66 -5.96 6.18
N PHE A 787 -16.38 -6.73 6.99
CA PHE A 787 -15.99 -7.06 8.35
C PHE A 787 -15.00 -8.23 8.45
N PHE A 788 -14.76 -8.98 7.37
CA PHE A 788 -13.97 -10.20 7.40
C PHE A 788 -12.64 -10.08 6.63
N THR A 789 -11.72 -10.98 6.96
CA THR A 789 -10.51 -11.28 6.18
C THR A 789 -10.25 -12.78 6.20
N THR A 790 -9.47 -13.28 5.24
CA THR A 790 -9.20 -14.71 5.09
C THR A 790 -7.76 -15.05 5.48
N ASN A 791 -7.60 -16.12 6.27
CA ASN A 791 -6.29 -16.67 6.65
C ASN A 791 -6.36 -18.20 6.59
N ARG A 792 -5.54 -18.81 5.71
CA ARG A 792 -5.42 -20.29 5.56
C ARG A 792 -6.78 -21.01 5.57
N ASP A 793 -7.67 -20.58 4.68
CA ASP A 793 -9.02 -21.14 4.45
C ASP A 793 -10.04 -20.95 5.59
N ARG A 794 -9.76 -20.04 6.53
CA ARG A 794 -10.71 -19.60 7.55
C ARG A 794 -10.94 -18.10 7.45
N TYR A 795 -12.16 -17.70 7.76
CA TYR A 795 -12.55 -16.31 7.89
C TYR A 795 -12.38 -15.87 9.34
N LEU A 796 -11.90 -14.64 9.52
CA LEU A 796 -11.83 -13.97 10.81
C LEU A 796 -12.29 -12.52 10.70
N PHE A 797 -12.80 -11.96 11.79
CA PHE A 797 -13.09 -10.53 11.84
C PHE A 797 -11.80 -9.74 11.56
N ARG A 798 -11.85 -8.84 10.58
CA ARG A 798 -10.69 -8.08 10.12
C ARG A 798 -10.00 -7.32 11.25
N PHE A 799 -10.76 -6.91 12.26
CA PHE A 799 -10.28 -6.24 13.45
C PHE A 799 -10.82 -6.91 14.72
N ASP A 800 -9.97 -7.06 15.73
CA ASP A 800 -10.31 -7.74 16.99
C ASP A 800 -11.49 -7.07 17.71
N PHE A 801 -11.60 -5.74 17.64
CA PHE A 801 -12.68 -5.00 18.28
C PHE A 801 -14.07 -5.31 17.72
N TYR A 802 -14.19 -5.75 16.46
CA TYR A 802 -15.49 -6.18 15.90
C TYR A 802 -16.09 -7.32 16.71
N ASN A 803 -15.26 -8.24 17.19
CA ASN A 803 -15.70 -9.34 18.04
C ASN A 803 -16.33 -8.80 19.35
N HIS A 804 -15.74 -7.76 19.94
CA HIS A 804 -16.30 -7.11 21.12
C HIS A 804 -17.59 -6.36 20.82
N VAL A 805 -17.64 -5.57 19.75
CA VAL A 805 -18.83 -4.79 19.36
C VAL A 805 -20.03 -5.69 19.12
N PHE A 806 -19.87 -6.76 18.34
CA PHE A 806 -21.00 -7.65 18.04
C PHE A 806 -21.45 -8.45 19.27
N ARG A 807 -20.56 -8.76 20.23
CA ARG A 807 -20.96 -9.30 21.54
C ARG A 807 -21.75 -8.29 22.38
N ILE A 808 -21.34 -7.02 22.39
CA ILE A 808 -22.06 -5.93 23.07
C ILE A 808 -23.46 -5.78 22.47
N ASN A 809 -23.58 -5.79 21.14
CA ASN A 809 -24.86 -5.68 20.44
C ASN A 809 -25.80 -6.85 20.76
N ALA A 810 -25.26 -8.08 20.78
CA ALA A 810 -26.01 -9.27 21.16
C ALA A 810 -26.51 -9.20 22.60
N LEU A 811 -25.63 -8.82 23.53
CA LEU A 811 -25.94 -8.71 24.95
C LEU A 811 -26.99 -7.63 25.22
N TYR A 812 -26.81 -6.45 24.64
CA TYR A 812 -27.78 -5.35 24.72
C TYR A 812 -29.16 -5.76 24.19
N SER A 813 -29.20 -6.39 23.01
CA SER A 813 -30.45 -6.87 22.40
C SER A 813 -31.14 -7.94 23.26
N LYS A 814 -30.36 -8.88 23.82
CA LYS A 814 -30.86 -9.93 24.71
C LYS A 814 -31.45 -9.38 26.01
N ILE A 815 -30.83 -8.34 26.59
CA ILE A 815 -31.32 -7.66 27.80
C ILE A 815 -32.69 -7.03 27.52
N ILE A 816 -32.81 -6.24 26.45
CA ILE A 816 -34.02 -5.45 26.19
C ILE A 816 -35.16 -6.31 25.62
N LYS A 817 -34.82 -7.32 24.82
CA LYS A 817 -35.78 -8.21 24.16
C LYS A 817 -35.35 -9.66 24.42
N PRO A 818 -35.95 -10.34 25.40
CA PRO A 818 -35.57 -11.70 25.79
C PRO A 818 -35.57 -12.69 24.62
N ASP A 819 -36.51 -12.58 23.68
CA ASP A 819 -36.61 -13.51 22.53
C ASP A 819 -35.62 -13.21 21.38
N SER A 820 -34.76 -12.19 21.51
CA SER A 820 -33.89 -11.75 20.41
C SER A 820 -32.75 -12.74 20.09
N PHE A 821 -32.19 -13.38 21.12
CA PHE A 821 -31.12 -14.37 21.05
C PHE A 821 -31.40 -15.56 21.98
N VAL A 822 -31.05 -16.76 21.56
CA VAL A 822 -31.13 -17.96 22.40
C VAL A 822 -29.94 -18.01 23.35
N LEU A 823 -30.19 -18.28 24.63
CA LEU A 823 -29.16 -18.38 25.67
C LEU A 823 -28.42 -19.73 25.56
N THR A 824 -27.41 -19.78 24.69
CA THR A 824 -26.55 -20.95 24.49
C THR A 824 -25.41 -21.00 25.50
N ASP A 825 -24.74 -22.16 25.63
CA ASP A 825 -23.55 -22.33 26.47
C ASP A 825 -22.47 -21.28 26.16
N SER A 826 -22.26 -20.96 24.88
CA SER A 826 -21.32 -19.92 24.43
C SER A 826 -21.76 -18.51 24.85
N PHE A 827 -23.06 -18.21 24.79
CA PHE A 827 -23.61 -16.93 25.24
C PHE A 827 -23.45 -16.76 26.75
N LEU A 828 -23.75 -17.80 27.52
CA LEU A 828 -23.56 -17.81 28.98
C LEU A 828 -22.08 -17.67 29.36
N SER A 829 -21.19 -18.35 28.63
CA SER A 829 -19.74 -18.20 28.77
C SER A 829 -19.30 -16.75 28.49
N MET A 830 -19.84 -16.10 27.45
CA MET A 830 -19.57 -14.70 27.13
C MET A 830 -19.99 -13.75 28.26
N ILE A 831 -21.14 -13.95 28.91
CA ILE A 831 -21.55 -13.11 30.05
C ILE A 831 -20.65 -13.36 31.26
N SER A 832 -20.41 -14.63 31.61
CA SER A 832 -19.66 -15.01 32.80
C SER A 832 -18.16 -14.66 32.74
N THR A 833 -17.55 -14.69 31.55
CA THR A 833 -16.11 -14.40 31.38
C THR A 833 -15.82 -13.08 30.66
N GLY A 834 -16.78 -12.55 29.90
CA GLY A 834 -16.61 -11.34 29.10
C GLY A 834 -17.15 -10.07 29.76
N LEU A 835 -18.25 -10.13 30.52
CA LEU A 835 -18.83 -8.96 31.21
C LEU A 835 -18.16 -8.70 32.58
N ILE A 836 -16.84 -8.78 32.64
CA ILE A 836 -16.07 -8.48 33.85
C ILE A 836 -15.95 -6.95 33.99
N TYR A 837 -15.95 -6.43 35.22
CA TYR A 837 -15.77 -5.00 35.50
C TYR A 837 -14.59 -4.40 34.73
N ASN A 838 -14.81 -3.28 34.04
CA ASN A 838 -13.86 -2.58 33.16
C ASN A 838 -13.31 -3.37 31.95
N SER A 839 -13.91 -4.51 31.58
CA SER A 839 -13.60 -5.15 30.29
C SER A 839 -14.09 -4.30 29.11
N ALA A 840 -13.60 -4.57 27.89
CA ALA A 840 -14.08 -3.90 26.67
C ALA A 840 -15.60 -4.06 26.47
N ILE A 841 -16.16 -5.25 26.77
CA ILE A 841 -17.60 -5.51 26.70
C ILE A 841 -18.35 -4.72 27.77
N TYR A 842 -17.80 -4.63 28.98
CA TYR A 842 -18.39 -3.85 30.07
C TYR A 842 -18.46 -2.36 29.73
N VAL A 843 -17.34 -1.75 29.34
CA VAL A 843 -17.29 -0.32 29.00
C VAL A 843 -18.18 -0.02 27.79
N GLY A 844 -18.11 -0.87 26.76
CA GLY A 844 -18.92 -0.70 25.55
C GLY A 844 -20.42 -0.84 25.81
N LEU A 845 -20.85 -1.81 26.62
CA LEU A 845 -22.27 -1.96 26.99
C LEU A 845 -22.75 -0.77 27.83
N LYS A 846 -21.92 -0.26 28.77
CA LYS A 846 -22.24 0.92 29.57
C LYS A 846 -22.46 2.15 28.68
N ASN A 847 -21.50 2.44 27.79
CA ASN A 847 -21.62 3.55 26.85
C ASN A 847 -22.86 3.43 25.95
N LYS A 848 -23.17 2.20 25.51
CA LYS A 848 -24.36 1.93 24.69
C LYS A 848 -25.66 2.18 25.46
N ILE A 849 -25.76 1.73 26.71
CA ILE A 849 -26.93 1.99 27.57
C ILE A 849 -27.04 3.48 27.91
N ASP A 850 -25.94 4.18 28.20
CA ASP A 850 -25.95 5.63 28.47
C ASP A 850 -26.45 6.45 27.26
N LYS A 851 -26.30 5.90 26.04
CA LYS A 851 -26.83 6.49 24.79
C LYS A 851 -28.21 5.96 24.41
N SER A 852 -28.71 4.94 25.09
CA SER A 852 -30.07 4.44 24.93
C SER A 852 -31.05 5.37 25.66
N GLU A 853 -32.25 5.54 25.13
CA GLU A 853 -33.32 6.33 25.78
C GLU A 853 -34.05 5.54 26.90
N LEU A 854 -33.39 4.54 27.48
CA LEU A 854 -33.97 3.65 28.48
C LEU A 854 -34.03 4.30 29.86
N THR A 855 -35.16 4.14 30.54
CA THR A 855 -35.31 4.57 31.93
C THR A 855 -34.73 3.54 32.91
N TRP A 856 -34.39 3.99 34.12
CA TRP A 856 -33.91 3.09 35.18
C TRP A 856 -34.89 1.95 35.48
N ASP A 857 -36.18 2.25 35.55
CA ASP A 857 -37.22 1.26 35.84
C ASP A 857 -37.30 0.17 34.74
N GLN A 858 -37.13 0.57 33.47
CA GLN A 858 -37.05 -0.38 32.36
C GLN A 858 -35.81 -1.27 32.48
N LEU A 859 -34.64 -0.68 32.76
CA LEU A 859 -33.39 -1.43 32.90
C LEU A 859 -33.48 -2.48 34.00
N ILE A 860 -34.02 -2.14 35.17
CA ILE A 860 -34.18 -3.10 36.28
C ILE A 860 -35.06 -4.28 35.86
N VAL A 861 -36.20 -4.03 35.21
CA VAL A 861 -37.10 -5.10 34.74
C VAL A 861 -36.40 -5.99 33.71
N TYR A 862 -35.67 -5.40 32.76
CA TYR A 862 -34.95 -6.14 31.73
C TYR A 862 -33.83 -7.02 32.31
N PHE A 863 -33.01 -6.48 33.22
CA PHE A 863 -31.97 -7.27 33.88
C PHE A 863 -32.55 -8.37 34.75
N LYS A 864 -33.65 -8.12 35.47
CA LYS A 864 -34.36 -9.16 36.23
C LYS A 864 -34.83 -10.29 35.32
N THR A 865 -35.50 -9.95 34.21
CA THR A 865 -36.00 -10.93 33.24
C THR A 865 -34.87 -11.80 32.69
N MET A 866 -33.71 -11.19 32.37
CA MET A 866 -32.54 -11.91 31.90
C MET A 866 -31.94 -12.84 32.97
N MET A 867 -31.85 -12.38 34.22
CA MET A 867 -31.36 -13.20 35.34
C MET A 867 -32.29 -14.38 35.62
N ASP A 868 -33.60 -14.16 35.59
CA ASP A 868 -34.61 -15.21 35.76
C ASP A 868 -34.48 -16.27 34.67
N GLU A 869 -34.33 -15.87 33.40
CA GLU A 869 -34.08 -16.80 32.29
C GLU A 869 -32.80 -17.63 32.52
N ILE A 870 -31.69 -17.00 32.93
CA ILE A 870 -30.43 -17.69 33.23
C ILE A 870 -30.61 -18.71 34.36
N ASN A 871 -31.38 -18.38 35.39
CA ASN A 871 -31.67 -19.28 36.51
C ASN A 871 -32.49 -20.52 36.10
N THR A 872 -33.20 -20.49 34.98
CA THR A 872 -33.94 -21.67 34.47
C THR A 872 -33.05 -22.70 33.75
N LEU A 873 -31.76 -22.38 33.52
CA LEU A 873 -30.85 -23.24 32.77
C LEU A 873 -30.43 -24.50 33.58
N PRO A 874 -30.00 -25.58 32.91
CA PRO A 874 -29.67 -26.84 33.57
C PRO A 874 -28.52 -26.74 34.60
N VAL A 875 -28.64 -27.49 35.70
CA VAL A 875 -27.70 -27.55 36.84
C VAL A 875 -26.23 -27.81 36.45
N LYS A 876 -25.96 -28.45 35.30
CA LYS A 876 -24.59 -28.66 34.80
C LYS A 876 -23.81 -27.36 34.56
N PHE A 877 -24.49 -26.22 34.48
CA PHE A 877 -23.88 -24.91 34.26
C PHE A 877 -23.77 -24.04 35.51
N ASN A 878 -24.01 -24.58 36.71
CA ASN A 878 -24.09 -23.80 37.96
C ASN A 878 -22.95 -22.77 38.13
N LEU A 879 -21.70 -23.12 37.85
CA LEU A 879 -20.58 -22.17 37.98
C LEU A 879 -20.72 -20.98 37.00
N LEU A 880 -21.09 -21.25 35.75
CA LEU A 880 -21.27 -20.22 34.72
C LEU A 880 -22.52 -19.37 34.98
N ILE A 881 -23.62 -19.99 35.43
CA ILE A 881 -24.87 -19.30 35.84
C ILE A 881 -24.56 -18.30 36.96
N ASN A 882 -23.97 -18.78 38.06
CA ASN A 882 -23.70 -17.94 39.23
C ASN A 882 -22.78 -16.77 38.87
N LYS A 883 -21.75 -17.03 38.05
CA LYS A 883 -20.81 -15.98 37.61
C LYS A 883 -21.46 -14.98 36.65
N ALA A 884 -22.33 -15.44 35.73
CA ALA A 884 -23.05 -14.55 34.83
C ALA A 884 -24.00 -13.61 35.58
N ILE A 885 -24.78 -14.13 36.54
CA ILE A 885 -25.68 -13.32 37.38
C ILE A 885 -24.88 -12.35 38.25
N SER A 886 -23.76 -12.79 38.83
CA SER A 886 -22.84 -11.90 39.56
C SER A 886 -22.38 -10.73 38.69
N ASN A 887 -21.90 -10.99 37.47
CA ASN A 887 -21.46 -9.95 36.55
C ASN A 887 -22.59 -8.99 36.15
N LEU A 888 -23.79 -9.50 35.88
CA LEU A 888 -24.96 -8.68 35.54
C LEU A 888 -25.37 -7.78 36.72
N PHE A 889 -25.34 -8.30 37.96
CA PHE A 889 -25.62 -7.51 39.16
C PHE A 889 -24.60 -6.39 39.36
N ILE A 890 -23.30 -6.70 39.24
CA ILE A 890 -22.23 -5.70 39.35
C ILE A 890 -22.45 -4.59 38.31
N PHE A 891 -22.74 -4.98 37.07
CA PHE A 891 -22.96 -4.05 35.97
C PHE A 891 -24.14 -3.11 36.24
N ILE A 892 -25.33 -3.62 36.58
CA ILE A 892 -26.49 -2.76 36.85
C ILE A 892 -26.32 -1.91 38.12
N ASN A 893 -25.64 -2.42 39.15
CA ASN A 893 -25.32 -1.63 40.33
C ASN A 893 -24.40 -0.44 40.02
N GLU A 894 -23.51 -0.55 39.04
CA GLU A 894 -22.64 0.56 38.61
C GLU A 894 -23.35 1.55 37.68
N LEU A 895 -24.48 1.16 37.07
CA LEU A 895 -25.35 2.06 36.30
C LEU A 895 -26.36 2.84 37.16
N LYS A 896 -26.44 2.55 38.47
CA LYS A 896 -27.48 3.09 39.33
C LYS A 896 -27.48 4.64 39.38
N PRO A 897 -28.66 5.29 39.42
CA PRO A 897 -28.76 6.71 39.70
C PRO A 897 -28.17 7.05 41.07
N ILE A 898 -27.67 8.28 41.23
CA ILE A 898 -27.03 8.76 42.48
C ILE A 898 -27.92 8.58 43.73
N LYS A 899 -29.24 8.62 43.56
CA LYS A 899 -30.23 8.49 44.66
C LYS A 899 -30.57 7.04 45.02
N THR A 900 -30.22 6.07 44.18
CA THR A 900 -30.60 4.68 44.35
C THR A 900 -29.53 3.96 45.18
N ASN A 901 -29.93 3.31 46.27
CA ASN A 901 -29.04 2.48 47.08
C ASN A 901 -29.02 1.05 46.53
N SER A 902 -27.89 0.34 46.67
CA SER A 902 -27.76 -1.08 46.33
C SER A 902 -28.80 -1.97 47.03
N ARG A 903 -29.28 -1.58 48.23
CA ARG A 903 -30.36 -2.29 48.93
C ARG A 903 -31.64 -2.38 48.09
N THR A 904 -32.02 -1.28 47.44
CA THR A 904 -33.21 -1.25 46.57
C THR A 904 -33.05 -2.17 45.38
N ILE A 905 -31.86 -2.17 44.77
CA ILE A 905 -31.53 -3.02 43.61
C ILE A 905 -31.59 -4.50 43.99
N LEU A 906 -31.08 -4.87 45.17
CA LEU A 906 -31.14 -6.24 45.66
C LEU A 906 -32.58 -6.73 45.83
N ILE A 907 -33.46 -5.89 46.39
CA ILE A 907 -34.88 -6.22 46.54
C ILE A 907 -35.52 -6.38 45.16
N GLU A 908 -35.35 -5.41 44.27
CA GLU A 908 -36.00 -5.42 42.96
C GLU A 908 -35.61 -6.64 42.12
N LEU A 909 -34.31 -7.03 42.15
CA LEU A 909 -33.79 -8.13 41.33
C LEU A 909 -33.99 -9.52 41.96
N PHE A 910 -33.83 -9.67 43.27
CA PHE A 910 -33.68 -10.99 43.90
C PHE A 910 -34.73 -11.32 44.96
N SER A 911 -35.69 -10.42 45.26
CA SER A 911 -36.67 -10.72 46.29
C SER A 911 -37.65 -11.82 45.87
N ASP A 912 -37.86 -12.78 46.76
CA ASP A 912 -38.86 -13.83 46.63
C ASP A 912 -40.10 -13.48 47.47
N THR A 913 -41.07 -12.87 46.81
CA THR A 913 -42.30 -12.39 47.45
C THR A 913 -43.13 -13.49 48.12
N ASN A 914 -42.86 -14.77 47.84
CA ASN A 914 -43.58 -15.88 48.49
C ASN A 914 -43.07 -16.16 49.91
N TYR A 915 -41.89 -15.66 50.28
CA TYR A 915 -41.21 -15.92 51.55
C TYR A 915 -40.85 -14.64 52.32
N GLU A 916 -41.37 -13.48 51.90
CA GLU A 916 -41.21 -12.21 52.62
C GLU A 916 -42.05 -12.19 53.91
N ASP A 917 -41.45 -11.69 55.00
CA ASP A 917 -42.12 -11.42 56.28
C ASP A 917 -42.08 -9.91 56.54
N ASN A 918 -42.91 -9.39 57.45
CA ASN A 918 -42.93 -7.98 57.84
C ASN A 918 -41.58 -7.47 58.38
N ASN A 919 -40.67 -8.38 58.75
CA ASN A 919 -39.40 -8.07 59.39
C ASN A 919 -38.16 -8.22 58.47
N PHE A 920 -38.28 -8.91 57.33
CA PHE A 920 -37.15 -9.14 56.42
C PHE A 920 -37.61 -9.44 54.99
N TYR A 921 -36.76 -9.17 54.00
CA TYR A 921 -36.94 -9.58 52.62
C TYR A 921 -36.21 -10.89 52.34
N ALA A 922 -36.89 -11.88 51.77
CA ALA A 922 -36.27 -13.11 51.32
C ALA A 922 -35.52 -12.85 50.01
N ILE A 923 -34.21 -13.11 49.98
CA ILE A 923 -33.33 -12.95 48.82
C ILE A 923 -32.89 -14.33 48.37
N ASN A 924 -33.23 -14.72 47.14
CA ASN A 924 -32.93 -16.05 46.61
C ASN A 924 -32.02 -15.94 45.37
N ASN A 925 -31.14 -16.94 45.18
CA ASN A 925 -30.24 -17.03 44.02
C ASN A 925 -29.36 -15.77 43.81
N PHE A 926 -28.88 -15.17 44.90
CA PHE A 926 -27.97 -14.03 44.84
C PHE A 926 -26.51 -14.49 44.79
N TYR A 927 -25.73 -13.96 43.85
CA TYR A 927 -24.35 -14.41 43.62
C TYR A 927 -23.38 -13.22 43.54
N LEU A 928 -22.26 -13.32 44.26
CA LEU A 928 -21.09 -12.44 44.14
C LEU A 928 -19.84 -13.28 44.04
N ILE A 929 -19.24 -13.33 42.85
CA ILE A 929 -18.11 -14.21 42.53
C ILE A 929 -17.00 -13.41 41.86
N ASP A 930 -15.76 -13.55 42.34
CA ASP A 930 -14.55 -12.93 41.78
C ASP A 930 -14.64 -11.40 41.67
N ILE A 931 -15.00 -10.73 42.77
CA ILE A 931 -15.20 -9.28 42.78
C ILE A 931 -13.85 -8.55 42.83
N PRO A 932 -13.50 -7.70 41.84
CA PRO A 932 -12.23 -6.99 41.85
C PRO A 932 -12.11 -6.03 43.03
N GLU A 933 -10.97 -6.03 43.73
CA GLU A 933 -10.77 -5.16 44.90
C GLU A 933 -10.94 -3.66 44.56
N VAL A 934 -10.52 -3.26 43.35
CA VAL A 934 -10.62 -1.88 42.83
C VAL A 934 -12.05 -1.35 42.75
N LEU A 935 -13.06 -2.22 42.69
CA LEU A 935 -14.46 -1.81 42.68
C LEU A 935 -14.90 -1.20 44.02
N ASN A 936 -14.27 -1.61 45.14
CA ASN A 936 -14.63 -1.16 46.50
C ASN A 936 -16.14 -1.25 46.78
N LEU A 937 -16.79 -2.28 46.24
CA LEU A 937 -18.22 -2.51 46.38
C LEU A 937 -18.55 -2.78 47.85
N LYS A 938 -19.36 -1.92 48.47
CA LYS A 938 -19.90 -2.11 49.83
C LYS A 938 -21.41 -2.09 49.76
N LEU A 939 -22.02 -3.20 50.16
CA LEU A 939 -23.47 -3.40 50.10
C LEU A 939 -24.08 -3.22 51.49
N ASP A 940 -25.38 -2.98 51.51
CA ASP A 940 -26.20 -2.96 52.72
C ASP A 940 -27.14 -4.17 52.69
N PHE A 941 -26.89 -5.13 53.58
CA PHE A 941 -27.65 -6.38 53.70
C PHE A 941 -28.70 -6.35 54.82
N SER A 942 -29.00 -5.16 55.36
CA SER A 942 -29.94 -5.01 56.47
C SER A 942 -31.34 -5.51 56.11
N ASP A 943 -31.90 -6.35 56.99
CA ASP A 943 -33.22 -6.97 56.87
C ASP A 943 -33.37 -7.97 55.71
N PHE A 944 -32.30 -8.69 55.35
CA PHE A 944 -32.34 -9.72 54.29
C PHE A 944 -32.13 -11.14 54.80
N TYR A 945 -32.95 -12.06 54.31
CA TYR A 945 -32.82 -13.50 54.54
C TYR A 945 -32.37 -14.17 53.23
N PHE A 946 -31.12 -14.62 53.16
CA PHE A 946 -30.52 -15.19 51.95
C PHE A 946 -30.69 -16.71 51.88
N THR A 947 -31.14 -17.18 50.72
CA THR A 947 -31.21 -18.60 50.35
C THR A 947 -30.55 -18.83 48.99
N ASN A 948 -30.05 -20.05 48.75
CA ASN A 948 -29.36 -20.51 47.54
C ASN A 948 -28.31 -19.52 46.98
N SER A 949 -27.66 -18.76 47.86
CA SER A 949 -26.80 -17.65 47.48
C SER A 949 -25.32 -18.03 47.58
N VAL A 950 -24.48 -17.51 46.69
CA VAL A 950 -23.04 -17.82 46.67
C VAL A 950 -22.21 -16.54 46.73
N ILE A 951 -21.38 -16.43 47.76
CA ILE A 951 -20.37 -15.39 47.91
C ILE A 951 -19.00 -16.06 47.84
N ASP A 952 -18.23 -15.80 46.78
CA ASP A 952 -16.89 -16.36 46.61
C ASP A 952 -15.91 -15.27 46.15
N ASN A 953 -14.75 -15.18 46.79
CA ASN A 953 -13.69 -14.25 46.39
C ASN A 953 -14.17 -12.78 46.37
N TYR A 954 -14.75 -12.33 47.48
CA TYR A 954 -15.27 -10.97 47.67
C TYR A 954 -14.68 -10.33 48.93
N ASN A 955 -13.56 -9.64 48.74
CA ASN A 955 -12.72 -9.11 49.83
C ASN A 955 -13.36 -8.00 50.67
N TRP A 956 -14.45 -7.39 50.20
CA TRP A 956 -15.17 -6.33 50.92
C TRP A 956 -16.43 -6.83 51.66
N PHE A 957 -16.69 -8.14 51.67
CA PHE A 957 -17.90 -8.72 52.26
C PHE A 957 -18.11 -8.33 53.74
N LEU A 958 -17.06 -8.43 54.56
CA LEU A 958 -17.12 -8.05 55.98
C LEU A 958 -17.18 -6.52 56.21
N ASN A 959 -17.04 -5.71 55.16
CA ASN A 959 -17.24 -4.27 55.21
C ASN A 959 -18.65 -3.85 54.78
N CYS A 960 -19.49 -4.79 54.36
CA CYS A 960 -20.92 -4.54 54.14
C CYS A 960 -21.66 -4.32 55.46
N HIS A 961 -22.84 -3.71 55.38
CA HIS A 961 -23.69 -3.50 56.54
C HIS A 961 -24.58 -4.73 56.78
N PHE A 962 -24.69 -5.14 58.04
CA PHE A 962 -25.52 -6.24 58.55
C PHE A 962 -26.29 -5.74 59.77
N ASN A 963 -27.52 -6.21 59.98
CA ASN A 963 -28.26 -5.95 61.21
C ASN A 963 -28.74 -7.27 61.83
N SER A 964 -29.52 -7.19 62.91
CA SER A 964 -30.02 -8.39 63.60
C SER A 964 -31.00 -9.23 62.78
N ASN A 965 -31.58 -8.67 61.72
CA ASN A 965 -32.53 -9.34 60.84
C ASN A 965 -31.87 -9.90 59.57
N THR A 966 -30.57 -9.64 59.35
CA THR A 966 -29.81 -10.23 58.25
C THR A 966 -29.47 -11.68 58.57
N PHE A 967 -29.77 -12.63 57.68
CA PHE A 967 -29.44 -14.04 57.89
C PHE A 967 -29.08 -14.76 56.58
N PHE A 968 -28.02 -15.57 56.61
CA PHE A 968 -27.65 -16.50 55.53
C PHE A 968 -27.89 -17.92 56.02
N ASP A 969 -28.73 -18.68 55.32
CA ASP A 969 -29.10 -20.02 55.75
C ASP A 969 -28.15 -21.11 55.24
N SER A 970 -28.37 -22.37 55.65
CA SER A 970 -27.54 -23.52 55.27
C SER A 970 -27.46 -23.81 53.76
N THR A 971 -28.35 -23.23 52.93
CA THR A 971 -28.33 -23.40 51.47
C THR A 971 -27.33 -22.47 50.79
N CYS A 972 -26.81 -21.48 51.53
CA CYS A 972 -25.80 -20.56 51.03
C CYS A 972 -24.40 -21.19 51.00
N LYS A 973 -23.52 -20.57 50.20
CA LYS A 973 -22.08 -20.87 50.16
C LYS A 973 -21.28 -19.59 50.28
N ILE A 974 -20.36 -19.54 51.25
CA ILE A 974 -19.52 -18.35 51.49
C ILE A 974 -18.06 -18.76 51.61
N SER A 975 -17.21 -18.32 50.69
CA SER A 975 -15.77 -18.65 50.68
C SER A 975 -14.90 -17.45 50.28
N LYS A 976 -13.66 -17.39 50.78
CA LYS A 976 -12.65 -16.38 50.41
C LYS A 976 -13.16 -14.92 50.52
N VAL A 977 -13.62 -14.53 51.71
CA VAL A 977 -14.25 -13.22 51.97
C VAL A 977 -13.41 -12.27 52.84
N TYR A 978 -12.14 -12.61 53.09
CA TYR A 978 -11.24 -11.84 53.96
C TYR A 978 -10.24 -10.96 53.18
N ASN A 979 -9.89 -9.82 53.76
CA ASN A 979 -8.82 -8.93 53.31
C ASN A 979 -7.97 -8.47 54.49
N GLU A 980 -6.63 -8.40 54.33
CA GLU A 980 -5.71 -7.86 55.34
C GLU A 980 -6.02 -6.39 55.73
N LYS A 981 -6.77 -5.65 54.91
CA LYS A 981 -7.14 -4.24 55.14
C LYS A 981 -8.45 -4.04 55.91
N ILE A 982 -9.09 -5.10 56.44
CA ILE A 982 -10.37 -4.98 57.13
C ILE A 982 -10.27 -4.09 58.38
N ASN A 983 -11.16 -3.10 58.48
CA ASN A 983 -11.34 -2.32 59.69
C ASN A 983 -12.38 -2.99 60.60
N PHE A 984 -11.92 -3.77 61.57
CA PHE A 984 -12.77 -4.52 62.52
C PHE A 984 -13.76 -3.65 63.30
N LYS A 985 -13.49 -2.35 63.50
CA LYS A 985 -14.43 -1.44 64.20
C LYS A 985 -15.69 -1.13 63.42
N ASN A 986 -15.65 -1.27 62.10
CA ASN A 986 -16.76 -0.94 61.21
C ASN A 986 -17.48 -2.19 60.69
N CYS A 987 -17.05 -3.39 61.11
CA CYS A 987 -17.73 -4.63 60.77
C CYS A 987 -18.97 -4.76 61.65
N THR A 988 -20.13 -4.95 61.02
CA THR A 988 -21.41 -5.14 61.72
C THR A 988 -21.90 -6.59 61.67
N ALA A 989 -21.16 -7.49 61.00
CA ALA A 989 -21.49 -8.90 60.92
C ALA A 989 -21.28 -9.60 62.26
N THR A 990 -22.21 -10.48 62.63
CA THR A 990 -22.24 -11.27 63.86
C THR A 990 -22.40 -12.74 63.55
N SER A 991 -22.01 -13.61 64.49
CA SER A 991 -22.11 -15.07 64.36
C SER A 991 -23.56 -15.50 64.13
N LYS A 992 -24.51 -14.72 64.65
CA LYS A 992 -25.96 -14.90 64.47
C LYS A 992 -26.46 -14.63 63.06
N ASN A 993 -25.69 -13.95 62.21
CA ASN A 993 -26.09 -13.68 60.82
C ASN A 993 -25.88 -14.89 59.88
N PHE A 994 -25.30 -15.99 60.37
CA PHE A 994 -24.91 -17.13 59.54
C PHE A 994 -25.36 -18.45 60.17
N ASP A 995 -25.90 -19.36 59.37
CA ASP A 995 -26.17 -20.74 59.78
C ASP A 995 -24.85 -21.52 59.96
N ASN A 996 -24.81 -22.41 60.95
CA ASN A 996 -23.64 -23.24 61.27
C ASN A 996 -23.28 -24.25 60.16
N TYR A 997 -24.21 -24.56 59.26
CA TYR A 997 -24.05 -25.56 58.20
C TYR A 997 -23.84 -24.97 56.80
N ILE A 998 -23.60 -23.65 56.68
CA ILE A 998 -23.25 -23.03 55.39
C ILE A 998 -22.05 -23.75 54.76
N THR A 999 -22.21 -24.12 53.50
CA THR A 999 -21.19 -24.87 52.77
C THR A 999 -20.05 -23.95 52.31
N GLY A 1000 -18.81 -24.47 52.22
CA GLY A 1000 -17.66 -23.68 51.78
C GLY A 1000 -17.19 -22.59 52.75
N LEU A 1001 -17.83 -22.48 53.93
CA LEU A 1001 -17.47 -21.57 55.00
C LEU A 1001 -16.04 -21.89 55.42
N ASP A 1002 -15.11 -21.05 55.00
CA ASP A 1002 -13.74 -21.17 55.44
C ASP A 1002 -13.73 -20.92 56.95
N ASN A 1003 -13.11 -21.80 57.74
CA ASN A 1003 -13.15 -21.74 59.22
C ASN A 1003 -12.69 -20.37 59.78
N THR A 1004 -12.10 -19.55 58.92
CA THR A 1004 -11.69 -18.16 59.12
C THR A 1004 -12.86 -17.20 59.31
N LEU A 1005 -14.01 -17.32 58.60
CA LEU A 1005 -15.11 -16.36 58.72
C LEU A 1005 -15.73 -16.36 60.12
N LEU A 1006 -16.10 -17.53 60.65
CA LEU A 1006 -16.65 -17.67 62.01
C LEU A 1006 -15.62 -17.20 63.05
N LYS A 1007 -14.34 -17.58 62.91
CA LYS A 1007 -13.27 -17.12 63.80
C LYS A 1007 -13.09 -15.60 63.77
N ILE A 1008 -13.14 -14.97 62.60
CA ILE A 1008 -13.02 -13.51 62.44
C ILE A 1008 -14.20 -12.81 63.11
N VAL A 1009 -15.42 -13.31 62.91
CA VAL A 1009 -16.62 -12.75 63.52
C VAL A 1009 -16.63 -12.95 65.04
N GLU A 1010 -16.24 -14.13 65.54
CA GLU A 1010 -16.05 -14.39 66.98
C GLU A 1010 -14.98 -13.47 67.60
N LEU A 1011 -13.87 -13.24 66.90
CA LEU A 1011 -12.84 -12.28 67.33
C LEU A 1011 -13.40 -10.86 67.43
N ILE A 1012 -14.18 -10.41 66.43
CA ILE A 1012 -14.84 -9.10 66.42
C ILE A 1012 -15.82 -8.98 67.60
N GLU A 1013 -16.67 -10.00 67.83
CA GLU A 1013 -17.66 -10.03 68.91
C GLU A 1013 -17.03 -10.05 70.30
N SER A 1014 -15.91 -10.77 70.47
CA SER A 1014 -15.19 -10.85 71.74
C SER A 1014 -14.49 -9.54 72.14
N GLY A 1015 -14.32 -8.59 71.20
CA GLY A 1015 -13.67 -7.31 71.42
C GLY A 1015 -12.23 -7.42 71.97
N GLY A 1016 -11.58 -8.57 71.78
CA GLY A 1016 -10.27 -8.88 72.34
C GLY A 1016 -10.27 -9.15 73.86
N GLU A 1017 -11.41 -9.33 74.51
CA GLU A 1017 -11.49 -9.54 75.97
C GLU A 1017 -10.68 -10.76 76.45
N GLU A 1018 -10.63 -11.81 75.64
CA GLU A 1018 -9.86 -13.02 75.96
C GLU A 1018 -8.34 -12.77 75.88
N LEU A 1019 -7.88 -11.98 74.89
CA LEU A 1019 -6.49 -11.52 74.78
C LEU A 1019 -6.12 -10.56 75.90
N VAL A 1020 -7.02 -9.65 76.28
CA VAL A 1020 -6.83 -8.75 77.42
C VAL A 1020 -6.72 -9.55 78.72
N SER A 1021 -7.57 -10.57 78.91
CA SER A 1021 -7.51 -11.50 80.04
C SER A 1021 -6.23 -12.33 80.04
N TYR A 1022 -5.79 -12.81 78.87
CA TYR A 1022 -4.50 -13.46 78.69
C TYR A 1022 -3.35 -12.54 79.07
N PHE A 1023 -3.31 -11.29 78.57
CA PHE A 1023 -2.24 -10.35 78.91
C PHE A 1023 -2.24 -10.00 80.40
N ARG A 1024 -3.40 -9.93 81.05
CA ARG A 1024 -3.44 -9.79 82.51
C ARG A 1024 -2.79 -10.97 83.21
N ARG A 1025 -3.05 -12.21 82.77
CA ARG A 1025 -2.37 -13.42 83.29
C ARG A 1025 -0.88 -13.41 82.96
N TYR A 1026 -0.52 -13.02 81.75
CA TYR A 1026 0.86 -12.92 81.26
C TYR A 1026 1.66 -11.96 82.12
N PHE A 1027 1.17 -10.74 82.35
CA PHE A 1027 1.88 -9.77 83.19
C PHE A 1027 1.80 -10.10 84.69
N ARG A 1028 0.81 -10.87 85.15
CA ARG A 1028 0.76 -11.38 86.54
C ARG A 1028 1.88 -12.39 86.84
N SER A 1029 2.40 -13.10 85.84
CA SER A 1029 3.59 -13.96 86.04
C SER A 1029 4.82 -13.17 86.53
N PHE A 1030 4.86 -11.87 86.26
CA PHE A 1030 5.88 -10.94 86.75
C PHE A 1030 5.56 -10.39 88.16
N GLN A 1031 4.49 -10.82 88.84
CA GLN A 1031 4.22 -10.40 90.23
C GLN A 1031 4.77 -11.41 91.25
N LYS A 1032 5.72 -10.97 92.09
CA LYS A 1032 6.19 -11.71 93.26
C LYS A 1032 5.95 -10.86 94.51
N ASN A 1033 5.25 -11.40 95.52
CA ASN A 1033 4.90 -10.68 96.76
C ASN A 1033 4.22 -9.31 96.52
N ASN A 1034 3.22 -9.25 95.63
CA ASN A 1034 2.51 -8.02 95.22
C ASN A 1034 3.38 -6.90 94.62
N LYS A 1035 4.63 -7.18 94.24
CA LYS A 1035 5.49 -6.27 93.48
C LYS A 1035 5.79 -6.84 92.09
N LEU A 1036 5.73 -5.99 91.07
CA LEU A 1036 6.12 -6.38 89.72
C LEU A 1036 7.64 -6.47 89.65
N VAL A 1037 8.17 -7.66 89.39
CA VAL A 1037 9.58 -7.91 89.09
C VAL A 1037 9.82 -7.72 87.59
N GLU A 1038 11.04 -7.34 87.23
CA GLU A 1038 11.38 -7.08 85.83
C GLU A 1038 11.65 -8.36 85.04
N LYS A 1039 12.08 -9.44 85.68
CA LYS A 1039 12.49 -10.67 85.01
C LYS A 1039 11.63 -11.86 85.44
N THR A 1040 11.14 -12.64 84.48
CA THR A 1040 10.40 -13.89 84.69
C THR A 1040 10.96 -15.00 83.80
N THR A 1041 10.68 -16.26 84.11
CA THR A 1041 11.10 -17.40 83.28
C THR A 1041 9.99 -17.85 82.33
N PHE A 1042 10.35 -18.46 81.19
CA PHE A 1042 9.35 -18.94 80.23
C PHE A 1042 8.35 -19.95 80.82
N ASN A 1043 8.79 -20.76 81.79
CA ASN A 1043 7.95 -21.76 82.46
C ASN A 1043 6.85 -21.14 83.36
N GLU A 1044 7.03 -19.89 83.80
CA GLU A 1044 6.05 -19.16 84.62
C GLU A 1044 4.98 -18.44 83.77
N LEU A 1045 5.13 -18.41 82.44
CA LEU A 1045 4.19 -17.73 81.54
C LEU A 1045 2.98 -18.60 81.19
N PRO A 1046 1.77 -18.01 81.12
CA PRO A 1046 0.58 -18.75 80.74
C PRO A 1046 0.69 -19.24 79.29
N ILE A 1047 0.24 -20.48 79.05
CA ILE A 1047 0.15 -21.04 77.69
C ILE A 1047 -0.98 -20.33 76.95
N LEU A 1048 -0.67 -19.79 75.76
CA LEU A 1048 -1.66 -19.21 74.85
C LEU A 1048 -2.26 -20.34 73.98
N LYS A 1049 -3.55 -20.66 74.18
CA LYS A 1049 -4.28 -21.64 73.36
C LYS A 1049 -5.00 -20.98 72.17
N MET A 1050 -4.30 -20.13 71.40
CA MET A 1050 -4.95 -19.28 70.37
C MET A 1050 -4.17 -19.22 69.05
N GLY A 1051 -3.52 -20.31 68.62
CA GLY A 1051 -2.90 -20.41 67.28
C GLY A 1051 -1.67 -19.53 67.03
N ILE A 1052 -1.12 -18.86 68.05
CA ILE A 1052 0.13 -18.09 68.00
C ILE A 1052 1.08 -18.62 69.08
N THR A 1053 2.36 -18.70 68.74
CA THR A 1053 3.41 -19.15 69.66
C THR A 1053 3.76 -18.07 70.67
N LEU A 1054 4.20 -18.49 71.86
CA LEU A 1054 4.68 -17.57 72.89
C LEU A 1054 5.86 -16.71 72.37
N GLN A 1055 6.68 -17.25 71.47
CA GLN A 1055 7.80 -16.54 70.84
C GLN A 1055 7.31 -15.36 69.98
N GLU A 1056 6.28 -15.55 69.15
CA GLU A 1056 5.69 -14.48 68.34
C GLU A 1056 5.07 -13.40 69.22
N VAL A 1057 4.33 -13.77 70.27
CA VAL A 1057 3.79 -12.80 71.24
C VAL A 1057 4.91 -11.98 71.86
N ASN A 1058 5.98 -12.62 72.33
CA ASN A 1058 7.10 -11.92 72.96
C ASN A 1058 7.84 -11.02 71.96
N ALA A 1059 8.02 -11.46 70.71
CA ALA A 1059 8.63 -10.65 69.66
C ALA A 1059 7.82 -9.36 69.41
N ILE A 1060 6.50 -9.44 69.41
CA ILE A 1060 5.62 -8.28 69.25
C ILE A 1060 5.68 -7.37 70.48
N LEU A 1061 5.63 -7.93 71.70
CA LEU A 1061 5.79 -7.13 72.92
C LEU A 1061 7.16 -6.43 73.01
N LEU A 1062 8.22 -7.07 72.49
CA LEU A 1062 9.55 -6.47 72.36
C LEU A 1062 9.55 -5.34 71.32
N LYS A 1063 8.98 -5.59 70.14
CA LYS A 1063 8.81 -4.60 69.07
C LYS A 1063 8.10 -3.34 69.55
N HIS A 1064 7.04 -3.49 70.36
CA HIS A 1064 6.29 -2.37 70.96
C HIS A 1064 6.89 -1.84 72.27
N SER A 1065 8.13 -2.23 72.60
CA SER A 1065 8.89 -1.75 73.76
C SER A 1065 8.22 -2.00 75.12
N ILE A 1066 7.40 -3.05 75.22
CA ILE A 1066 6.82 -3.54 76.49
C ILE A 1066 7.83 -4.45 77.19
N LEU A 1067 8.54 -5.26 76.41
CA LEU A 1067 9.72 -6.00 76.86
C LEU A 1067 10.98 -5.20 76.50
N SER A 1068 12.05 -5.35 77.29
CA SER A 1068 13.37 -4.77 77.01
C SER A 1068 14.33 -5.78 76.41
N GLU A 1069 14.26 -7.04 76.84
CA GLU A 1069 15.19 -8.10 76.44
C GLU A 1069 14.54 -9.48 76.56
N ILE A 1070 14.92 -10.40 75.67
CA ILE A 1070 14.50 -11.80 75.67
C ILE A 1070 15.78 -12.65 75.62
N ASP A 1071 16.13 -13.28 76.74
CA ASP A 1071 17.25 -14.21 76.86
C ASP A 1071 16.80 -15.65 76.54
N LYS A 1072 17.74 -16.62 76.53
CA LYS A 1072 17.43 -18.05 76.30
C LYS A 1072 16.41 -18.64 77.29
N ASP A 1073 16.46 -18.24 78.57
CA ASP A 1073 15.64 -18.83 79.63
C ASP A 1073 14.71 -17.82 80.36
N SER A 1074 14.77 -16.55 79.99
CA SER A 1074 14.07 -15.49 80.74
C SER A 1074 13.66 -14.30 79.89
N ILE A 1075 12.61 -13.61 80.32
CA ILE A 1075 12.06 -12.42 79.66
C ILE A 1075 12.11 -11.24 80.63
N GLN A 1076 12.49 -10.06 80.12
CA GLN A 1076 12.55 -8.84 80.91
C GLN A 1076 11.54 -7.77 80.45
N LEU A 1077 10.73 -7.25 81.39
CA LEU A 1077 9.86 -6.09 81.17
C LEU A 1077 10.68 -4.82 81.06
N ASN A 1078 10.26 -3.91 80.18
CA ASN A 1078 10.80 -2.56 80.13
C ASN A 1078 10.42 -1.79 81.41
N HIS A 1079 11.43 -1.32 82.13
CA HIS A 1079 11.29 -0.58 83.38
C HIS A 1079 10.32 0.61 83.26
N ASP A 1080 10.36 1.34 82.14
CA ASP A 1080 9.53 2.53 81.91
C ASP A 1080 8.03 2.22 81.77
N LYS A 1081 7.68 0.97 81.49
CA LYS A 1081 6.29 0.52 81.33
C LYS A 1081 5.71 -0.12 82.60
N LYS A 1082 6.53 -0.31 83.64
CA LYS A 1082 6.16 -0.98 84.90
C LYS A 1082 4.90 -0.40 85.54
N LEU A 1083 4.80 0.93 85.65
CA LEU A 1083 3.62 1.60 86.21
C LEU A 1083 2.36 1.42 85.34
N LYS A 1084 2.50 1.45 84.01
CA LYS A 1084 1.38 1.22 83.07
C LYS A 1084 0.88 -0.22 83.15
N ILE A 1085 1.80 -1.19 83.20
CA ILE A 1085 1.49 -2.61 83.35
C ILE A 1085 0.80 -2.87 84.70
N LEU A 1086 1.24 -2.25 85.78
CA LEU A 1086 0.62 -2.39 87.10
C LEU A 1086 -0.82 -1.84 87.11
N LYS A 1087 -1.07 -0.69 86.49
CA LYS A 1087 -2.42 -0.14 86.28
C LYS A 1087 -3.28 -1.06 85.41
N PHE A 1088 -2.71 -1.68 84.38
CA PHE A 1088 -3.41 -2.66 83.56
C PHE A 1088 -3.81 -3.92 84.35
N ILE A 1089 -2.90 -4.51 85.13
CA ILE A 1089 -3.19 -5.71 85.93
C ILE A 1089 -4.27 -5.44 86.99
N ASN A 1090 -4.18 -4.30 87.69
CA ASN A 1090 -5.02 -4.01 88.85
C ASN A 1090 -6.33 -3.31 88.51
N GLN A 1091 -6.34 -2.46 87.48
CA GLN A 1091 -7.47 -1.58 87.14
C GLN A 1091 -7.99 -1.82 85.71
N ASN A 1092 -7.43 -2.81 84.98
CA ASN A 1092 -7.77 -3.11 83.59
C ASN A 1092 -7.60 -1.91 82.63
N LEU A 1093 -6.73 -0.96 82.97
CA LEU A 1093 -6.44 0.22 82.13
C LEU A 1093 -5.43 -0.13 81.04
N LEU A 1094 -5.92 -0.33 79.82
CA LEU A 1094 -5.09 -0.55 78.63
C LEU A 1094 -4.24 0.70 78.31
N PHE A 1095 -3.04 0.49 77.79
CA PHE A 1095 -2.13 1.56 77.35
C PHE A 1095 -1.76 1.39 75.87
N LYS A 1096 -1.36 2.49 75.23
CA LYS A 1096 -1.16 2.59 73.77
C LYS A 1096 -0.32 1.45 73.20
N GLU A 1097 0.82 1.16 73.81
CA GLU A 1097 1.77 0.14 73.36
C GLU A 1097 1.17 -1.28 73.45
N LEU A 1098 0.40 -1.58 74.51
CA LEU A 1098 -0.30 -2.86 74.64
C LEU A 1098 -1.46 -2.97 73.66
N ASN A 1099 -2.19 -1.88 73.40
CA ASN A 1099 -3.22 -1.85 72.36
C ASN A 1099 -2.67 -2.11 70.96
N LEU A 1100 -1.49 -1.58 70.63
CA LEU A 1100 -0.82 -1.86 69.36
C LEU A 1100 -0.39 -3.34 69.28
N SER A 1101 0.13 -3.88 70.37
CA SER A 1101 0.53 -5.29 70.46
C SER A 1101 -0.67 -6.23 70.30
N ILE A 1102 -1.79 -5.95 70.97
CA ILE A 1102 -3.02 -6.73 70.85
C ILE A 1102 -3.51 -6.75 69.41
N LYS A 1103 -3.58 -5.59 68.73
CA LYS A 1103 -4.01 -5.52 67.33
C LYS A 1103 -3.11 -6.29 66.36
N GLU A 1104 -1.80 -6.24 66.56
CA GLU A 1104 -0.85 -6.97 65.72
C GLU A 1104 -0.95 -8.49 65.95
N ILE A 1105 -1.19 -8.91 67.19
CA ILE A 1105 -1.43 -10.31 67.55
C ILE A 1105 -2.76 -10.81 66.99
N GLU A 1106 -3.83 -10.02 67.05
CA GLU A 1106 -5.13 -10.35 66.43
C GLU A 1106 -4.97 -10.53 64.91
N SER A 1107 -4.23 -9.65 64.24
CA SER A 1107 -3.96 -9.75 62.80
C SER A 1107 -3.14 -11.00 62.44
N LEU A 1108 -2.12 -11.35 63.24
CA LEU A 1108 -1.36 -12.59 63.06
C LEU A 1108 -2.19 -13.84 63.36
N GLN A 1109 -3.14 -13.77 64.29
CA GLN A 1109 -4.04 -14.87 64.65
C GLN A 1109 -4.91 -15.21 63.45
N ILE A 1110 -5.39 -14.20 62.75
CA ILE A 1110 -6.20 -14.35 61.55
C ILE A 1110 -5.32 -14.86 60.40
N LYS A 1111 -4.09 -14.33 60.25
CA LYS A 1111 -3.15 -14.73 59.20
C LYS A 1111 -2.63 -16.16 59.31
N ASN A 1112 -2.38 -16.68 60.52
CA ASN A 1112 -1.93 -18.06 60.74
C ASN A 1112 -3.08 -19.09 60.62
N ASN A 1113 -4.33 -18.64 60.66
CA ASN A 1113 -5.51 -19.48 60.45
C ASN A 1113 -5.99 -19.50 58.97
N TYR A 1114 -5.41 -18.64 58.13
CA TYR A 1114 -5.53 -18.58 56.67
C TYR A 1114 -4.37 -19.35 56.03
#